data_AF-A0A914VNF1-F1
#
_entry.id   AF-A0A914VNF1-F1
#
_cell.length_a   1.000
_cell.length_b   1.000
_cell.length_c   1.000
_cell.angle_alpha   90.00
_cell.angle_beta   90.00
_cell.angle_gamma   90.00
#
_symmetry.space_group_name_H-M   'P 1'
#
loop_
_entity.id
_entity.type
_entity.pdbx_description
1 polymer ?
#
loop_
_entity_poly.entity_id
_entity_poly.type
_entity_poly.pdbx_seq_one_letter_code
_entity_poly.pdbx_strand_id
1 'polypeptide(L)'
;MASRSELQKKVDEQQKQLTVYEKKLKDVIRAYKGLLAEKQALEASVQALSSSDQHDTQGQHGETGDLVKFDSESEMDSASESGASSSKNDRIATLKHAIATLTQEKSRIEAAFQADKKLLLAEKEALKEQLETQKTEGNSQRVILEQQANELRARLRQTQTEREAEQDDHGAVLNEMQTRFAKERTKGEQMERQIAELYKKLQEKSDEPFAFQDQIAELNAEVDRLRAELKEASEKAEMTPTLQSLREQIEQLRMQHHSALEEERGRAVTSATELAAAGEQRENRVGALETRLADQSAAIGEYERQHQADCALMDKLKARIQLLDQENTDLAQSMRKKSSVGEESLSDAVDKFKLLAQRIRHLDAGLNFYHALNLESPDAELAHETCRQRYDNLFEEFERYKLKAQAVLKTKQKDTGTSDESAVDVAHMKSVMSSLHHKLQLTEKERVDADRSYQETVNGLRHTIAEMQNSQERTLADLRQQMQQRVSEMEAEMQKQRTRTLDVLAEKEKELEVTRTILSAVRGQNVNDPVDPPQSSPPGERPAKLSPTDRRESGRDSVNSVRSASGEPPAGRRSSVTSPMMLVNLPNTDSPNVFYQQELAKREKEINQLRRELRSAESSMREIQHASVTKDLQHYETIERLKEEIRALEGKLRLYREDANLEYLRNVFVQFIACDSVVGKRHMLRAIGSVLKLSQKEMHTIDKQQDSWFGAFIKPNK
;
A
#
# COMPACT_ATOMS: atom_id res chain seq x y z
N MET A 1 0.00 63.75 -26.07
CA MET A 1 -1.17 64.58 -25.67
C MET A 1 -1.16 64.70 -24.16
N ALA A 2 -1.16 65.91 -23.60
CA ALA A 2 -1.37 66.07 -22.15
C ALA A 2 -2.85 65.80 -21.80
N SER A 3 -3.11 65.24 -20.63
CA SER A 3 -4.48 64.98 -20.16
C SER A 3 -5.23 66.29 -19.89
N ARG A 4 -6.55 66.30 -20.15
CA ARG A 4 -7.43 67.44 -19.81
C ARG A 4 -7.34 67.81 -18.32
N SER A 5 -7.07 66.84 -17.44
CA SER A 5 -6.86 67.08 -16.00
C SER A 5 -5.52 67.77 -15.71
N GLU A 6 -4.45 67.44 -16.44
CA GLU A 6 -3.14 68.08 -16.30
C GLU A 6 -3.15 69.52 -16.81
N LEU A 7 -3.87 69.76 -17.92
CA LEU A 7 -4.11 71.09 -18.45
C LEU A 7 -4.94 71.94 -17.47
N GLN A 8 -5.99 71.39 -16.87
CA GLN A 8 -6.76 72.10 -15.84
C GLN A 8 -5.87 72.46 -14.64
N LYS A 9 -5.11 71.52 -14.08
CA LYS A 9 -4.18 71.79 -12.97
C LYS A 9 -3.18 72.91 -13.31
N LYS A 10 -2.63 72.93 -14.53
CA LYS A 10 -1.74 74.00 -15.00
C LYS A 10 -2.45 75.35 -15.12
N VAL A 11 -3.70 75.39 -15.58
CA VAL A 11 -4.52 76.62 -15.60
C VAL A 11 -4.79 77.11 -14.18
N ASP A 12 -5.19 76.24 -13.26
CA ASP A 12 -5.46 76.59 -11.86
C ASP A 12 -4.19 77.11 -11.15
N GLU A 13 -3.03 76.54 -11.47
CA GLU A 13 -1.72 76.97 -10.95
C GLU A 13 -1.26 78.29 -11.58
N GLN A 14 -1.47 78.50 -12.88
CA GLN A 14 -1.25 79.78 -13.55
C GLN A 14 -2.17 80.88 -12.99
N GLN A 15 -3.44 80.57 -12.68
CA GLN A 15 -4.35 81.51 -12.02
C GLN A 15 -3.85 81.90 -10.62
N LYS A 16 -3.38 80.93 -9.82
CA LYS A 16 -2.74 81.22 -8.52
C LYS A 16 -1.50 82.10 -8.66
N GLN A 17 -0.63 81.82 -9.63
CA GLN A 17 0.53 82.67 -9.91
C GLN A 17 0.11 84.09 -10.34
N LEU A 18 -0.90 84.22 -11.20
CA LEU A 18 -1.44 85.51 -11.63
C LEU A 18 -1.99 86.34 -10.46
N THR A 19 -2.75 85.76 -9.52
CA THR A 19 -3.24 86.51 -8.35
C THR A 19 -2.10 86.94 -7.41
N VAL A 20 -1.03 86.14 -7.29
CA VAL A 20 0.18 86.53 -6.55
C VAL A 20 0.93 87.68 -7.26
N TYR A 21 1.07 87.63 -8.58
CA TYR A 21 1.67 88.73 -9.35
C TYR A 21 0.80 90.00 -9.34
N GLU A 22 -0.52 89.87 -9.41
CA GLU A 22 -1.46 90.98 -9.30
C GLU A 22 -1.38 91.66 -7.93
N LYS A 23 -1.30 90.88 -6.84
CA LYS A 23 -1.08 91.42 -5.49
C LYS A 23 0.26 92.14 -5.40
N LYS A 24 1.36 91.50 -5.82
CA LYS A 24 2.69 92.13 -5.85
C LYS A 24 2.72 93.42 -6.67
N LEU A 25 2.04 93.45 -7.82
CA LEU A 25 1.93 94.63 -8.67
C LEU A 25 1.11 95.75 -8.01
N LYS A 26 -0.02 95.44 -7.36
CA LYS A 26 -0.79 96.40 -6.57
C LYS A 26 0.03 96.99 -5.43
N ASP A 27 0.87 96.19 -4.78
CA ASP A 27 1.73 96.63 -3.68
C ASP A 27 2.93 97.46 -4.18
N VAL A 28 3.53 97.13 -5.33
CA VAL A 28 4.53 97.98 -6.02
C VAL A 28 3.93 99.30 -6.48
N ILE A 29 2.71 99.31 -7.06
CA ILE A 29 2.00 100.54 -7.44
C ILE A 29 1.68 101.39 -6.20
N ARG A 30 1.37 100.76 -5.07
CA ARG A 30 1.13 101.44 -3.79
C ARG A 30 2.40 102.10 -3.25
N ALA A 31 3.52 101.37 -3.24
CA ALA A 31 4.84 101.90 -2.84
C ALA A 31 5.30 103.02 -3.78
N TYR A 32 5.12 102.88 -5.09
CA TYR A 32 5.43 103.93 -6.07
C TYR A 32 4.57 105.19 -5.86
N LYS A 33 3.29 105.05 -5.52
CA LYS A 33 2.42 106.19 -5.18
C LYS A 33 2.82 106.87 -3.86
N GLY A 34 3.24 106.09 -2.85
CA GLY A 34 3.82 106.63 -1.61
C GLY A 34 5.09 107.44 -1.91
N LEU A 35 6.07 106.81 -2.55
CA LEU A 35 7.33 107.45 -2.95
C LEU A 35 7.13 108.68 -3.87
N LEU A 36 6.11 108.67 -4.72
CA LEU A 36 5.75 109.84 -5.54
C LEU A 36 5.19 110.98 -4.69
N ALA A 37 4.38 110.68 -3.67
CA ALA A 37 3.88 111.69 -2.74
C ALA A 37 4.98 112.23 -1.81
N GLU A 38 5.89 111.37 -1.33
CA GLU A 38 7.11 111.79 -0.61
C GLU A 38 7.98 112.68 -1.50
N LYS A 39 8.21 112.26 -2.75
CA LYS A 39 8.96 113.05 -3.74
C LYS A 39 8.30 114.42 -3.98
N GLN A 40 6.98 114.47 -4.20
CA GLN A 40 6.26 115.73 -4.44
C GLN A 40 6.28 116.65 -3.20
N ALA A 41 6.16 116.08 -1.99
CA ALA A 41 6.33 116.83 -0.75
C ALA A 41 7.75 117.39 -0.61
N LEU A 42 8.78 116.62 -0.97
CA LEU A 42 10.17 117.05 -0.96
C LEU A 42 10.45 118.11 -2.03
N GLU A 43 9.99 117.94 -3.27
CA GLU A 43 10.12 118.94 -4.34
C GLU A 43 9.41 120.25 -3.96
N ALA A 44 8.21 120.20 -3.37
CA ALA A 44 7.52 121.38 -2.85
C ALA A 44 8.29 122.05 -1.70
N SER A 45 8.91 121.28 -0.80
CA SER A 45 9.73 121.83 0.28
C SER A 45 11.02 122.48 -0.26
N VAL A 46 11.68 121.86 -1.24
CA VAL A 46 12.88 122.41 -1.90
C VAL A 46 12.52 123.68 -2.65
N GLN A 47 11.39 123.75 -3.34
CA GLN A 47 10.93 124.96 -4.04
C GLN A 47 10.56 126.11 -3.07
N ALA A 48 9.98 125.79 -1.91
CA ALA A 48 9.71 126.75 -0.84
C ALA A 48 10.98 127.28 -0.15
N LEU A 49 12.07 126.51 -0.17
CA LEU A 49 13.38 126.88 0.40
C LEU A 49 14.28 127.60 -0.63
N SER A 50 14.38 127.11 -1.87
CA SER A 50 15.24 127.71 -2.91
C SER A 50 14.75 129.10 -3.34
N SER A 51 13.47 129.40 -3.13
CA SER A 51 12.90 130.75 -3.27
C SER A 51 13.22 131.69 -2.10
N SER A 52 14.15 131.30 -1.22
CA SER A 52 14.83 132.16 -0.24
C SER A 52 16.25 132.55 -0.68
N ASP A 53 16.88 131.78 -1.57
CA ASP A 53 18.34 131.77 -1.78
C ASP A 53 18.85 132.86 -2.75
N GLN A 54 18.04 133.90 -3.00
CA GLN A 54 18.38 135.05 -3.85
C GLN A 54 18.31 136.40 -3.12
N HIS A 55 18.03 136.41 -1.81
CA HIS A 55 18.10 137.60 -0.96
C HIS A 55 18.60 137.19 0.43
N ASP A 56 19.93 137.20 0.60
CA ASP A 56 20.66 137.78 1.76
C ASP A 56 22.13 137.32 1.75
N THR A 57 23.06 138.21 1.36
CA THR A 57 24.51 137.92 1.34
C THR A 57 25.34 139.11 1.85
N GLN A 58 25.32 139.38 3.16
CA GLN A 58 26.40 140.14 3.83
C GLN A 58 26.45 140.00 5.37
N GLY A 59 27.51 139.35 5.88
CA GLY A 59 27.99 139.43 7.27
C GLY A 59 27.17 138.70 8.36
N GLN A 60 27.71 138.48 9.58
CA GLN A 60 29.13 138.44 10.01
C GLN A 60 29.28 137.81 11.42
N HIS A 61 30.24 136.88 11.62
CA HIS A 61 30.84 136.40 12.89
C HIS A 61 29.95 135.86 14.07
N GLY A 62 30.59 135.04 14.93
CA GLY A 62 30.04 134.48 16.20
C GLY A 62 29.49 133.05 16.05
N GLU A 63 30.16 131.96 16.42
CA GLU A 63 30.71 131.48 17.73
C GLU A 63 29.74 130.70 18.63
N THR A 64 29.95 129.37 18.70
CA THR A 64 29.79 128.47 19.88
C THR A 64 28.40 128.22 20.51
N GLY A 65 28.24 127.04 21.13
CA GLY A 65 27.07 126.63 21.94
C GLY A 65 25.93 126.03 21.10
N ASP A 66 25.46 124.78 21.22
CA ASP A 66 25.43 123.70 22.24
C ASP A 66 24.05 123.49 22.91
N LEU A 67 23.68 122.20 22.98
CA LEU A 67 22.61 121.49 23.71
C LEU A 67 21.26 122.15 24.16
N VAL A 68 20.17 121.53 23.65
CA VAL A 68 18.83 121.22 24.24
C VAL A 68 17.70 122.24 24.57
N LYS A 69 16.50 121.92 24.02
CA LYS A 69 15.14 121.77 24.65
C LYS A 69 14.21 122.97 25.00
N PHE A 70 12.92 122.71 24.67
CA PHE A 70 11.67 122.97 25.42
C PHE A 70 10.85 124.28 25.21
N ASP A 71 9.62 124.06 24.68
CA ASP A 71 8.28 124.60 24.99
C ASP A 71 7.92 126.10 25.20
N SER A 72 6.62 126.34 24.95
CA SER A 72 5.75 127.44 25.43
C SER A 72 5.83 128.84 24.79
N GLU A 73 4.97 129.02 23.79
CA GLU A 73 3.88 130.02 23.72
C GLU A 73 4.02 131.37 24.47
N SER A 74 3.92 132.47 23.70
CA SER A 74 3.34 133.74 24.17
C SER A 74 2.75 134.53 23.00
N GLU A 75 1.47 134.91 23.07
CA GLU A 75 0.84 135.82 22.10
C GLU A 75 1.13 137.29 22.45
N MET A 76 1.31 138.17 21.45
CA MET A 76 0.40 139.31 21.20
C MET A 76 0.82 140.18 19.99
N ASP A 77 -0.15 140.33 19.09
CA ASP A 77 -0.49 141.45 18.20
C ASP A 77 0.50 142.62 17.95
N SER A 78 0.82 142.84 16.66
CA SER A 78 0.99 144.19 16.07
C SER A 78 0.75 144.13 14.55
N ALA A 79 -0.13 144.99 14.04
CA ALA A 79 -0.57 144.95 12.64
C ALA A 79 0.35 145.70 11.65
N SER A 80 0.03 145.58 10.35
CA SER A 80 0.43 146.47 9.23
C SER A 80 1.73 146.22 8.42
N GLU A 81 2.02 144.97 8.04
CA GLU A 81 2.68 144.70 6.74
C GLU A 81 1.89 143.66 5.90
N SER A 82 0.89 144.11 5.16
CA SER A 82 -0.03 143.27 4.37
C SER A 82 0.48 142.88 2.96
N GLY A 83 1.80 142.95 2.73
CA GLY A 83 2.44 142.60 1.45
C GLY A 83 3.39 141.40 1.51
N ALA A 84 4.23 141.32 2.55
CA ALA A 84 5.24 140.27 2.69
C ALA A 84 4.79 139.07 3.56
N SER A 85 3.77 139.27 4.39
CA SER A 85 3.26 138.29 5.36
C SER A 85 2.51 137.11 4.72
N SER A 86 1.74 137.35 3.65
CA SER A 86 1.05 136.31 2.88
C SER A 86 2.03 135.28 2.30
N SER A 87 3.03 135.72 1.52
CA SER A 87 4.03 134.82 0.91
C SER A 87 4.82 134.01 1.95
N LYS A 88 5.04 134.53 3.17
CA LYS A 88 5.66 133.78 4.27
C LYS A 88 4.69 132.72 4.83
N ASN A 89 3.42 133.07 5.05
CA ASN A 89 2.39 132.14 5.52
C ASN A 89 2.11 131.01 4.53
N ASP A 90 2.07 131.30 3.23
CA ASP A 90 1.85 130.30 2.18
C ASP A 90 3.02 129.28 2.14
N ARG A 91 4.27 129.74 2.24
CA ARG A 91 5.45 128.84 2.38
C ARG A 91 5.36 127.98 3.63
N ILE A 92 4.98 128.56 4.77
CA ILE A 92 4.80 127.84 6.03
C ILE A 92 3.69 126.78 5.91
N ALA A 93 2.60 127.07 5.20
CA ALA A 93 1.54 126.11 4.91
C ALA A 93 2.04 124.97 4.01
N THR A 94 2.80 125.27 2.95
CA THR A 94 3.43 124.28 2.07
C THR A 94 4.37 123.35 2.85
N LEU A 95 5.27 123.91 3.67
CA LEU A 95 6.20 123.13 4.49
C LEU A 95 5.48 122.27 5.55
N LYS A 96 4.44 122.81 6.21
CA LYS A 96 3.58 122.03 7.12
C LYS A 96 2.89 120.86 6.40
N HIS A 97 2.40 121.06 5.17
CA HIS A 97 1.76 120.00 4.39
C HIS A 97 2.76 118.93 3.93
N ALA A 98 3.98 119.32 3.53
CA ALA A 98 5.06 118.40 3.20
C ALA A 98 5.48 117.54 4.41
N ILE A 99 5.69 118.17 5.58
CA ILE A 99 6.02 117.48 6.83
C ILE A 99 4.88 116.54 7.27
N ALA A 100 3.62 116.95 7.14
CA ALA A 100 2.48 116.09 7.43
C ALA A 100 2.45 114.85 6.53
N THR A 101 2.69 115.01 5.23
CA THR A 101 2.73 113.91 4.24
C THR A 101 3.87 112.93 4.54
N LEU A 102 5.09 113.42 4.78
CA LEU A 102 6.25 112.62 5.12
C LEU A 102 6.06 111.89 6.47
N THR A 103 5.44 112.55 7.46
CA THR A 103 5.12 111.94 8.76
C THR A 103 4.07 110.84 8.61
N GLN A 104 3.06 111.06 7.77
CA GLN A 104 2.02 110.08 7.48
C GLN A 104 2.60 108.83 6.80
N GLU A 105 3.36 108.98 5.70
CA GLU A 105 3.91 107.82 4.99
C GLU A 105 5.01 107.11 5.81
N LYS A 106 5.82 107.84 6.58
CA LYS A 106 6.73 107.23 7.58
C LYS A 106 5.96 106.38 8.60
N SER A 107 4.89 106.93 9.21
CA SER A 107 4.08 106.21 10.21
C SER A 107 3.41 104.96 9.61
N ARG A 108 3.05 105.01 8.33
CA ARG A 108 2.46 103.90 7.57
C ARG A 108 3.49 102.81 7.26
N ILE A 109 4.70 103.18 6.84
CA ILE A 109 5.82 102.25 6.61
C ILE A 109 6.21 101.59 7.93
N GLU A 110 6.28 102.35 9.03
CA GLU A 110 6.58 101.80 10.35
C GLU A 110 5.47 100.86 10.85
N ALA A 111 4.19 101.22 10.68
CA ALA A 111 3.07 100.35 11.02
C ALA A 111 3.05 99.05 10.19
N ALA A 112 3.40 99.11 8.89
CA ALA A 112 3.56 97.94 8.04
C ALA A 112 4.72 97.05 8.53
N PHE A 113 5.89 97.62 8.81
CA PHE A 113 7.03 96.89 9.37
C PHE A 113 6.71 96.24 10.73
N GLN A 114 5.97 96.93 11.60
CA GLN A 114 5.51 96.37 12.87
C GLN A 114 4.48 95.23 12.68
N ALA A 115 3.66 95.27 11.64
CA ALA A 115 2.75 94.18 11.27
C ALA A 115 3.51 92.97 10.71
N ASP A 116 4.41 93.18 9.75
CA ASP A 116 5.24 92.12 9.15
C ASP A 116 6.13 91.45 10.21
N LYS A 117 6.71 92.24 11.13
CA LYS A 117 7.47 91.69 12.28
C LYS A 117 6.61 90.79 13.17
N LYS A 118 5.33 91.12 13.40
CA LYS A 118 4.39 90.26 14.16
C LYS A 118 4.04 88.99 13.39
N LEU A 119 3.79 89.10 12.08
CA LEU A 119 3.51 87.96 11.21
C LEU A 119 4.69 86.98 11.16
N LEU A 120 5.92 87.48 10.97
CA LEU A 120 7.14 86.65 10.95
C LEU A 120 7.44 85.98 12.31
N LEU A 121 7.05 86.60 13.44
CA LEU A 121 7.15 85.97 14.75
C LEU A 121 6.10 84.86 14.93
N ALA A 122 4.84 85.10 14.53
CA ALA A 122 3.78 84.10 14.57
C ALA A 122 4.06 82.91 13.64
N GLU A 123 4.57 83.16 12.43
CA GLU A 123 5.02 82.11 11.49
C GLU A 123 6.16 81.29 12.08
N LYS A 124 7.17 81.94 12.69
CA LYS A 124 8.27 81.27 13.40
C LYS A 124 7.80 80.44 14.59
N GLU A 125 6.74 80.85 15.28
CA GLU A 125 6.16 80.11 16.40
C GLU A 125 5.33 78.91 15.91
N ALA A 126 4.50 79.08 14.88
CA ALA A 126 3.79 77.97 14.23
C ALA A 126 4.74 76.93 13.62
N LEU A 127 5.83 77.36 12.97
CA LEU A 127 6.85 76.45 12.43
C LEU A 127 7.62 75.70 13.52
N LYS A 128 7.83 76.29 14.71
CA LYS A 128 8.37 75.58 15.88
C LYS A 128 7.38 74.55 16.42
N GLU A 129 6.12 74.91 16.55
CA GLU A 129 5.08 73.98 17.02
C GLU A 129 4.96 72.78 16.09
N GLN A 130 4.92 73.00 14.77
CA GLN A 130 4.95 71.95 13.75
C GLN A 130 6.23 71.09 13.81
N LEU A 131 7.38 71.68 14.14
CA LEU A 131 8.63 70.92 14.33
C LEU A 131 8.55 70.01 15.56
N GLU A 132 8.01 70.49 16.69
CA GLU A 132 7.87 69.66 17.89
C GLU A 132 6.77 68.60 17.77
N THR A 133 5.63 68.88 17.11
CA THR A 133 4.63 67.83 16.83
C THR A 133 5.23 66.73 15.95
N GLN A 134 5.87 67.07 14.83
CA GLN A 134 6.55 66.11 13.96
C GLN A 134 7.66 65.32 14.69
N LYS A 135 8.39 65.92 15.63
CA LYS A 135 9.34 65.19 16.49
C LYS A 135 8.62 64.20 17.42
N THR A 136 7.52 64.59 18.06
CA THR A 136 6.77 63.69 18.96
C THR A 136 6.12 62.54 18.20
N GLU A 137 5.57 62.80 17.02
CA GLU A 137 5.03 61.78 16.09
C GLU A 137 6.13 60.85 15.58
N GLY A 138 7.27 61.39 15.14
CA GLY A 138 8.43 60.59 14.73
C GLY A 138 9.00 59.74 15.86
N ASN A 139 9.01 60.25 17.09
CA ASN A 139 9.45 59.49 18.26
C ASN A 139 8.45 58.39 18.67
N SER A 140 7.14 58.64 18.62
CA SER A 140 6.14 57.61 18.92
C SER A 140 6.12 56.50 17.86
N GLN A 141 6.23 56.86 16.57
CA GLN A 141 6.43 55.89 15.48
C GLN A 141 7.69 55.05 15.67
N ARG A 142 8.82 55.67 16.07
CA ARG A 142 10.07 54.93 16.38
C ARG A 142 9.89 53.94 17.53
N VAL A 143 9.20 54.31 18.61
CA VAL A 143 8.92 53.40 19.74
C VAL A 143 8.03 52.22 19.29
N ILE A 144 7.01 52.46 18.47
CA ILE A 144 6.14 51.40 17.93
C ILE A 144 6.95 50.44 17.04
N LEU A 145 7.79 50.96 16.15
CA LEU A 145 8.67 50.16 15.29
C LEU A 145 9.71 49.37 16.10
N GLU A 146 10.23 49.94 17.19
CA GLU A 146 11.15 49.25 18.09
C GLU A 146 10.46 48.13 18.89
N GLN A 147 9.22 48.34 19.34
CA GLN A 147 8.40 47.30 19.96
C GLN A 147 8.13 46.16 18.98
N GLN A 148 7.70 46.46 17.75
CA GLN A 148 7.49 45.46 16.69
C GLN A 148 8.78 44.70 16.35
N ALA A 149 9.92 45.39 16.25
CA ALA A 149 11.22 44.75 16.02
C ALA A 149 11.62 43.82 17.19
N ASN A 150 11.33 44.20 18.43
CA ASN A 150 11.58 43.38 19.62
C ASN A 150 10.63 42.18 19.71
N GLU A 151 9.36 42.33 19.33
CA GLU A 151 8.41 41.22 19.21
C GLU A 151 8.84 40.22 18.13
N LEU A 152 9.22 40.69 16.95
CA LEU A 152 9.74 39.83 15.88
C LEU A 152 11.03 39.11 16.29
N ARG A 153 11.93 39.76 17.04
CA ARG A 153 13.11 39.10 17.65
C ARG A 153 12.73 38.04 18.68
N ALA A 154 11.70 38.27 19.48
CA ALA A 154 11.21 37.30 20.47
C ALA A 154 10.57 36.07 19.79
N ARG A 155 9.67 36.30 18.83
CA ARG A 155 9.06 35.24 18.00
C ARG A 155 10.13 34.44 17.25
N LEU A 156 11.14 35.10 16.66
CA LEU A 156 12.24 34.41 15.99
C LEU A 156 12.98 33.46 16.95
N ARG A 157 13.36 33.94 18.14
CA ARG A 157 14.02 33.10 19.17
C ARG A 157 13.16 31.91 19.58
N GLN A 158 11.86 32.13 19.79
CA GLN A 158 10.93 31.03 20.11
C GLN A 158 10.97 29.95 19.01
N THR A 159 10.84 30.34 17.73
CA THR A 159 10.95 29.36 16.62
C THR A 159 12.34 28.76 16.46
N GLN A 160 13.39 29.32 17.06
CA GLN A 160 14.72 28.70 17.10
C GLN A 160 14.75 27.62 18.19
N THR A 161 14.32 27.94 19.42
CA THR A 161 14.24 26.96 20.51
C THR A 161 13.26 25.82 20.24
N GLU A 162 12.17 26.07 19.50
CA GLU A 162 11.23 25.03 19.04
C GLU A 162 11.91 24.08 18.04
N ARG A 163 12.65 24.61 17.05
CA ARG A 163 13.40 23.80 16.07
C ARG A 163 14.64 23.11 16.64
N GLU A 164 15.21 23.64 17.71
CA GLU A 164 16.29 22.99 18.48
C GLU A 164 15.71 21.80 19.26
N ALA A 165 14.56 21.96 19.93
CA ALA A 165 13.86 20.85 20.58
C ALA A 165 13.38 19.77 19.60
N GLU A 166 12.83 20.16 18.44
CA GLU A 166 12.49 19.21 17.35
C GLU A 166 13.71 18.41 16.88
N GLN A 167 14.89 19.03 16.80
CA GLN A 167 16.13 18.35 16.42
C GLN A 167 16.65 17.40 17.50
N ASP A 168 16.54 17.76 18.78
CA ASP A 168 16.87 16.88 19.90
C ASP A 168 15.91 15.66 19.96
N ASP A 169 14.61 15.87 19.76
CA ASP A 169 13.61 14.79 19.65
C ASP A 169 13.88 13.88 18.45
N HIS A 170 14.20 14.45 17.28
CA HIS A 170 14.61 13.67 16.10
C HIS A 170 15.89 12.86 16.37
N GLY A 171 16.85 13.43 17.11
CA GLY A 171 18.05 12.76 17.57
C GLY A 171 17.74 11.60 18.52
N ALA A 172 16.83 11.80 19.47
CA ALA A 172 16.37 10.76 20.40
C ALA A 172 15.69 9.59 19.67
N VAL A 173 14.79 9.89 18.72
CA VAL A 173 14.12 8.87 17.89
C VAL A 173 15.11 8.11 17.00
N LEU A 174 16.09 8.81 16.40
CA LEU A 174 17.15 8.17 15.61
C LEU A 174 18.01 7.24 16.46
N ASN A 175 18.41 7.68 17.65
CA ASN A 175 19.16 6.86 18.61
C ASN A 175 18.35 5.62 19.07
N GLU A 176 17.04 5.77 19.30
CA GLU A 176 16.19 4.63 19.65
C GLU A 176 16.04 3.67 18.47
N MET A 177 15.83 4.17 17.25
CA MET A 177 15.74 3.33 16.04
C MET A 177 17.04 2.58 15.78
N GLN A 178 18.20 3.23 15.90
CA GLN A 178 19.51 2.59 15.76
C GLN A 178 19.74 1.54 16.85
N THR A 179 19.29 1.80 18.08
CA THR A 179 19.30 0.85 19.20
C THR A 179 18.37 -0.36 18.95
N ARG A 180 17.18 -0.13 18.39
CA ARG A 180 16.24 -1.20 17.99
C ARG A 180 16.84 -2.06 16.87
N PHE A 181 17.40 -1.44 15.84
CA PHE A 181 18.07 -2.14 14.74
C PHE A 181 19.26 -2.98 15.21
N ALA A 182 20.09 -2.47 16.13
CA ALA A 182 21.18 -3.25 16.73
C ALA A 182 20.66 -4.46 17.54
N LYS A 183 19.59 -4.28 18.33
CA LYS A 183 18.92 -5.38 19.05
C LYS A 183 18.29 -6.39 18.10
N GLU A 184 17.69 -5.95 17.00
CA GLU A 184 17.09 -6.83 15.99
C GLU A 184 18.16 -7.61 15.21
N ARG A 185 19.26 -6.96 14.80
CA ARG A 185 20.41 -7.62 14.18
C ARG A 185 20.99 -8.70 15.10
N THR A 186 21.27 -8.39 16.36
CA THR A 186 21.82 -9.37 17.31
C THR A 186 20.85 -10.54 17.56
N LYS A 187 19.53 -10.33 17.55
CA LYS A 187 18.53 -11.41 17.55
C LYS A 187 18.56 -12.23 16.25
N GLY A 188 18.67 -11.59 15.09
CA GLY A 188 18.82 -12.26 13.80
C GLY A 188 20.02 -13.21 13.80
N GLU A 189 21.20 -12.70 14.16
CA GLU A 189 22.41 -13.51 14.29
C GLU A 189 22.29 -14.60 15.38
N GLN A 190 21.46 -14.43 16.42
CA GLN A 190 21.18 -15.48 17.41
C GLN A 190 20.29 -16.59 16.82
N MET A 191 19.25 -16.23 16.06
CA MET A 191 18.39 -17.19 15.35
C MET A 191 19.16 -17.92 14.26
N GLU A 192 20.03 -17.25 13.50
CA GLU A 192 20.91 -17.88 12.51
C GLU A 192 21.85 -18.92 13.15
N ARG A 193 22.43 -18.60 14.32
CA ARG A 193 23.26 -19.56 15.09
C ARG A 193 22.42 -20.77 15.56
N GLN A 194 21.20 -20.56 16.05
CA GLN A 194 20.30 -21.65 16.43
C GLN A 194 19.87 -22.51 15.23
N ILE A 195 19.58 -21.89 14.09
CA ILE A 195 19.24 -22.57 12.84
C ILE A 195 20.42 -23.41 12.35
N ALA A 196 21.65 -22.88 12.38
CA ALA A 196 22.87 -23.63 12.04
C ALA A 196 23.11 -24.82 13.00
N GLU A 197 22.87 -24.64 14.30
CA GLU A 197 22.97 -25.71 15.30
C GLU A 197 21.91 -26.81 15.07
N LEU A 198 20.69 -26.42 14.71
CA LEU A 198 19.60 -27.35 14.38
C LEU A 198 19.86 -28.09 13.06
N TYR A 199 20.40 -27.42 12.03
CA TYR A 199 20.86 -28.10 10.80
C TYR A 199 21.99 -29.09 11.08
N LYS A 200 22.97 -28.74 11.93
CA LYS A 200 24.04 -29.66 12.32
C LYS A 200 23.47 -30.90 13.04
N LYS A 201 22.54 -30.70 13.99
CA LYS A 201 21.85 -31.80 14.70
C LYS A 201 20.99 -32.65 13.77
N LEU A 202 20.33 -32.03 12.78
CA LEU A 202 19.56 -32.75 11.76
C LEU A 202 20.49 -33.59 10.87
N GLN A 203 21.67 -33.09 10.53
CA GLN A 203 22.67 -33.83 9.75
C GLN A 203 23.28 -34.99 10.56
N GLU A 204 23.64 -34.76 11.82
CA GLU A 204 24.04 -35.84 12.75
C GLU A 204 22.97 -36.95 12.83
N LYS A 205 21.68 -36.57 12.78
CA LYS A 205 20.55 -37.51 12.71
C LYS A 205 20.24 -38.09 11.32
N SER A 206 20.74 -37.51 10.23
CA SER A 206 20.72 -38.17 8.91
C SER A 206 21.87 -39.15 8.73
N ASP A 207 22.96 -38.97 9.47
CA ASP A 207 24.17 -39.80 9.38
C ASP A 207 24.04 -41.07 10.27
N GLU A 208 23.35 -41.00 11.42
CA GLU A 208 22.99 -42.15 12.26
C GLU A 208 22.39 -43.36 11.50
N PRO A 209 21.35 -43.23 10.65
CA PRO A 209 20.76 -44.37 9.94
C PRO A 209 21.73 -45.01 8.93
N PHE A 210 22.69 -44.28 8.36
CA PHE A 210 23.73 -44.90 7.51
C PHE A 210 24.65 -45.81 8.33
N ALA A 211 25.10 -45.36 9.51
CA ALA A 211 25.91 -46.19 10.40
C ALA A 211 25.17 -47.47 10.86
N PHE A 212 23.87 -47.38 11.14
CA PHE A 212 23.04 -48.56 11.41
C PHE A 212 22.82 -49.44 10.17
N GLN A 213 22.68 -48.86 8.98
CA GLN A 213 22.52 -49.60 7.73
C GLN A 213 23.79 -50.38 7.35
N ASP A 214 24.97 -49.79 7.56
CA ASP A 214 26.26 -50.47 7.36
C ASP A 214 26.41 -51.64 8.36
N GLN A 215 26.07 -51.43 9.63
CA GLN A 215 26.08 -52.50 10.64
C GLN A 215 25.08 -53.63 10.32
N ILE A 216 23.91 -53.30 9.78
CA ILE A 216 22.93 -54.28 9.29
C ILE A 216 23.47 -55.02 8.05
N ALA A 217 24.19 -54.36 7.15
CA ALA A 217 24.82 -55.00 6.00
C ALA A 217 25.92 -55.99 6.43
N GLU A 218 26.78 -55.61 7.38
CA GLU A 218 27.82 -56.48 7.96
C GLU A 218 27.21 -57.71 8.64
N LEU A 219 26.17 -57.53 9.48
CA LEU A 219 25.46 -58.62 10.13
C LEU A 219 24.74 -59.56 9.15
N ASN A 220 24.17 -59.03 8.05
CA ASN A 220 23.58 -59.87 7.01
C ASN A 220 24.64 -60.67 6.24
N ALA A 221 25.79 -60.06 5.92
CA ALA A 221 26.90 -60.76 5.27
C ALA A 221 27.45 -61.91 6.13
N GLU A 222 27.55 -61.70 7.45
CA GLU A 222 27.93 -62.75 8.40
C GLU A 222 26.85 -63.86 8.51
N VAL A 223 25.57 -63.50 8.53
CA VAL A 223 24.47 -64.48 8.52
C VAL A 223 24.47 -65.31 7.22
N ASP A 224 24.71 -64.70 6.07
CA ASP A 224 24.78 -65.40 4.79
C ASP A 224 26.05 -66.26 4.64
N ARG A 225 27.18 -65.84 5.24
CA ARG A 225 28.37 -66.68 5.39
C ARG A 225 28.07 -67.93 6.23
N LEU A 226 27.46 -67.76 7.40
CA LEU A 226 27.08 -68.88 8.29
C LEU A 226 26.03 -69.80 7.65
N ARG A 227 25.11 -69.26 6.83
CA ARG A 227 24.17 -70.06 6.01
C ARG A 227 24.90 -70.87 4.94
N ALA A 228 25.90 -70.30 4.28
CA ALA A 228 26.70 -71.00 3.28
C ALA A 228 27.52 -72.14 3.92
N GLU A 229 28.18 -71.88 5.05
CA GLU A 229 28.93 -72.88 5.83
C GLU A 229 28.01 -74.01 6.32
N LEU A 230 26.81 -73.68 6.84
CA LEU A 230 25.80 -74.66 7.25
C LEU A 230 25.31 -75.51 6.07
N LYS A 231 25.08 -74.89 4.90
CA LYS A 231 24.64 -75.59 3.69
C LYS A 231 25.72 -76.54 3.18
N GLU A 232 26.98 -76.10 3.13
CA GLU A 232 28.11 -76.94 2.72
C GLU A 232 28.31 -78.11 3.71
N ALA A 233 28.14 -77.88 5.01
CA ALA A 233 28.16 -78.92 6.02
C ALA A 233 26.99 -79.92 5.87
N SER A 234 25.78 -79.45 5.54
CA SER A 234 24.64 -80.34 5.28
C SER A 234 24.82 -81.16 4.01
N GLU A 235 25.35 -80.57 2.94
CA GLU A 235 25.62 -81.28 1.68
C GLU A 235 26.71 -82.35 1.88
N LYS A 236 27.77 -82.07 2.67
CA LYS A 236 28.77 -83.07 3.08
C LYS A 236 28.14 -84.21 3.91
N ALA A 237 27.19 -83.90 4.80
CA ALA A 237 26.46 -84.92 5.57
C ALA A 237 25.56 -85.79 4.67
N GLU A 238 24.83 -85.20 3.72
CA GLU A 238 23.99 -85.94 2.77
C GLU A 238 24.80 -86.77 1.76
N MET A 239 26.02 -86.34 1.43
CA MET A 239 26.98 -87.08 0.60
C MET A 239 27.83 -88.09 1.38
N THR A 240 27.57 -88.27 2.68
CA THR A 240 28.23 -89.31 3.47
C THR A 240 27.64 -90.69 3.11
N PRO A 241 28.43 -91.63 2.55
CA PRO A 241 27.88 -92.83 1.90
C PRO A 241 27.19 -93.80 2.89
N THR A 242 27.55 -93.76 4.17
CA THR A 242 26.85 -94.56 5.20
C THR A 242 25.39 -94.12 5.35
N LEU A 243 25.10 -92.82 5.36
CA LEU A 243 23.74 -92.29 5.44
C LEU A 243 22.93 -92.59 4.16
N GLN A 244 23.56 -92.55 2.99
CA GLN A 244 22.91 -92.93 1.73
C GLN A 244 22.54 -94.43 1.74
N SER A 245 23.49 -95.30 2.08
CA SER A 245 23.23 -96.75 2.19
C SER A 245 22.17 -97.10 3.24
N LEU A 246 22.07 -96.33 4.34
CA LEU A 246 21.05 -96.51 5.36
C LEU A 246 19.66 -96.03 4.89
N ARG A 247 19.59 -94.93 4.14
CA ARG A 247 18.35 -94.48 3.47
C ARG A 247 17.85 -95.54 2.48
N GLU A 248 18.74 -96.10 1.66
CA GLU A 248 18.42 -97.18 0.73
C GLU A 248 17.95 -98.46 1.43
N GLN A 249 18.61 -98.89 2.52
CA GLN A 249 18.18 -100.04 3.31
C GLN A 249 16.80 -99.83 3.96
N ILE A 250 16.51 -98.63 4.47
CA ILE A 250 15.19 -98.30 5.02
C ILE A 250 14.11 -98.36 3.93
N GLU A 251 14.39 -97.88 2.72
CA GLU A 251 13.42 -97.91 1.62
C GLU A 251 13.22 -99.33 1.05
N GLN A 252 14.29 -100.13 0.96
CA GLN A 252 14.20 -101.57 0.64
C GLN A 252 13.36 -102.33 1.66
N LEU A 253 13.54 -102.08 2.96
CA LEU A 253 12.73 -102.67 4.03
C LEU A 253 11.25 -102.24 3.93
N ARG A 254 10.98 -100.96 3.62
CA ARG A 254 9.59 -100.48 3.38
C ARG A 254 8.93 -101.21 2.22
N MET A 255 9.62 -101.36 1.10
CA MET A 255 9.11 -102.09 -0.08
C MET A 255 8.87 -103.57 0.22
N GLN A 256 9.78 -104.22 0.95
CA GLN A 256 9.62 -105.61 1.39
C GLN A 256 8.41 -105.79 2.33
N HIS A 257 8.27 -104.92 3.35
CA HIS A 257 7.11 -104.94 4.24
C HIS A 257 5.78 -104.65 3.51
N HIS A 258 5.78 -103.74 2.53
CA HIS A 258 4.60 -103.44 1.74
C HIS A 258 4.16 -104.66 0.91
N SER A 259 5.08 -105.26 0.16
CA SER A 259 4.82 -106.47 -0.64
C SER A 259 4.33 -107.65 0.22
N ALA A 260 4.94 -107.89 1.39
CA ALA A 260 4.49 -108.93 2.31
C ALA A 260 3.06 -108.68 2.85
N LEU A 261 2.70 -107.43 3.12
CA LEU A 261 1.33 -107.07 3.54
C LEU A 261 0.30 -107.24 2.40
N GLU A 262 0.69 -107.07 1.14
CA GLU A 262 -0.18 -107.36 -0.01
C GLU A 262 -0.38 -108.87 -0.22
N GLU A 263 0.67 -109.69 -0.08
CA GLU A 263 0.54 -111.15 -0.13
C GLU A 263 -0.39 -111.69 0.97
N GLU A 264 -0.21 -111.26 2.23
CA GLU A 264 -1.06 -111.69 3.35
C GLU A 264 -2.52 -111.23 3.17
N ARG A 265 -2.76 -110.06 2.59
CA ARG A 265 -4.11 -109.63 2.19
C ARG A 265 -4.69 -110.52 1.11
N GLY A 266 -3.91 -110.94 0.10
CA GLY A 266 -4.33 -111.89 -0.92
C GLY A 266 -4.69 -113.26 -0.34
N ARG A 267 -3.89 -113.78 0.60
CA ARG A 267 -4.16 -115.03 1.34
C ARG A 267 -5.43 -114.93 2.19
N ALA A 268 -5.65 -113.80 2.86
CA ALA A 268 -6.87 -113.56 3.63
C ALA A 268 -8.13 -113.48 2.75
N VAL A 269 -8.07 -112.77 1.62
CA VAL A 269 -9.21 -112.64 0.68
C VAL A 269 -9.58 -113.97 0.05
N THR A 270 -8.60 -114.76 -0.41
CA THR A 270 -8.86 -116.09 -1.00
C THR A 270 -9.52 -117.03 0.00
N SER A 271 -8.98 -117.14 1.22
CA SER A 271 -9.61 -117.93 2.29
C SER A 271 -11.03 -117.45 2.65
N ALA A 272 -11.27 -116.12 2.66
CA ALA A 272 -12.62 -115.58 2.87
C ALA A 272 -13.60 -115.95 1.75
N THR A 273 -13.15 -115.97 0.48
CA THR A 273 -14.01 -116.40 -0.65
C THR A 273 -14.32 -117.91 -0.61
N GLU A 274 -13.37 -118.75 -0.19
CA GLU A 274 -13.62 -120.19 0.00
C GLU A 274 -14.64 -120.44 1.12
N LEU A 275 -14.51 -119.71 2.24
CA LEU A 275 -15.47 -119.79 3.35
C LEU A 275 -16.87 -119.28 2.96
N ALA A 276 -16.96 -118.23 2.14
CA ALA A 276 -18.23 -117.72 1.62
C ALA A 276 -18.92 -118.75 0.70
N ALA A 277 -18.19 -119.34 -0.25
CA ALA A 277 -18.72 -120.39 -1.13
C ALA A 277 -19.14 -121.65 -0.35
N ALA A 278 -18.38 -122.03 0.70
CA ALA A 278 -18.76 -123.10 1.60
C ALA A 278 -19.99 -122.76 2.48
N GLY A 279 -20.22 -121.47 2.76
CA GLY A 279 -21.45 -120.94 3.37
C GLY A 279 -22.66 -121.11 2.45
N GLU A 280 -22.56 -120.59 1.23
CA GLU A 280 -23.61 -120.67 0.19
C GLU A 280 -24.02 -122.13 -0.09
N GLN A 281 -23.05 -123.06 -0.16
CA GLN A 281 -23.34 -124.50 -0.31
C GLN A 281 -24.07 -125.10 0.90
N ARG A 282 -23.83 -124.59 2.11
CA ARG A 282 -24.54 -125.02 3.33
C ARG A 282 -25.95 -124.46 3.36
N GLU A 283 -26.14 -123.18 3.02
CA GLU A 283 -27.45 -122.52 2.96
C GLU A 283 -28.35 -123.17 1.90
N ASN A 284 -27.85 -123.38 0.67
CA ASN A 284 -28.57 -124.11 -0.37
C ASN A 284 -28.98 -125.54 0.07
N ARG A 285 -28.11 -126.23 0.83
CA ARG A 285 -28.45 -127.55 1.39
C ARG A 285 -29.47 -127.48 2.52
N VAL A 286 -29.48 -126.42 3.33
CA VAL A 286 -30.50 -126.18 4.36
C VAL A 286 -31.84 -125.87 3.70
N GLY A 287 -31.89 -124.94 2.74
CA GLY A 287 -33.12 -124.64 1.98
C GLY A 287 -33.70 -125.85 1.24
N ALA A 288 -32.85 -126.74 0.71
CA ALA A 288 -33.28 -128.00 0.11
C ALA A 288 -33.78 -129.06 1.11
N LEU A 289 -33.43 -128.93 2.40
CA LEU A 289 -33.99 -129.74 3.49
C LEU A 289 -35.28 -129.12 4.05
N GLU A 290 -35.36 -127.78 4.09
CA GLU A 290 -36.54 -127.02 4.51
C GLU A 290 -37.71 -127.17 3.54
N THR A 291 -37.47 -127.09 2.21
CA THR A 291 -38.51 -127.38 1.21
C THR A 291 -39.00 -128.82 1.32
N ARG A 292 -38.09 -129.79 1.47
CA ARG A 292 -38.46 -131.19 1.68
C ARG A 292 -39.24 -131.43 2.98
N LEU A 293 -38.94 -130.69 4.05
CA LEU A 293 -39.72 -130.69 5.29
C LEU A 293 -41.10 -130.06 5.10
N ALA A 294 -41.21 -128.99 4.30
CA ALA A 294 -42.49 -128.38 3.94
C ALA A 294 -43.36 -129.34 3.12
N ASP A 295 -42.79 -130.01 2.11
CA ASP A 295 -43.49 -131.03 1.30
C ASP A 295 -44.00 -132.19 2.17
N GLN A 296 -43.16 -132.70 3.08
CA GLN A 296 -43.56 -133.76 4.02
C GLN A 296 -44.63 -133.28 5.00
N SER A 297 -44.55 -132.04 5.48
CA SER A 297 -45.57 -131.45 6.36
C SER A 297 -46.90 -131.23 5.64
N ALA A 298 -46.87 -130.80 4.38
CA ALA A 298 -48.05 -130.66 3.52
C ALA A 298 -48.72 -132.02 3.27
N ALA A 299 -47.95 -133.06 2.95
CA ALA A 299 -48.44 -134.42 2.77
C ALA A 299 -49.06 -134.99 4.07
N ILE A 300 -48.43 -134.77 5.24
CA ILE A 300 -49.03 -135.14 6.54
C ILE A 300 -50.35 -134.40 6.75
N GLY A 301 -50.40 -133.10 6.43
CA GLY A 301 -51.63 -132.30 6.47
C GLY A 301 -52.70 -132.71 5.45
N GLU A 302 -52.37 -133.47 4.40
CA GLU A 302 -53.33 -134.13 3.50
C GLU A 302 -53.83 -135.44 4.08
N TYR A 303 -52.93 -136.29 4.59
CA TYR A 303 -53.28 -137.53 5.28
C TYR A 303 -54.18 -137.26 6.50
N GLU A 304 -53.93 -136.21 7.28
CA GLU A 304 -54.77 -135.88 8.43
C GLU A 304 -56.15 -135.32 8.01
N ARG A 305 -56.22 -134.50 6.95
CA ARG A 305 -57.51 -134.09 6.36
C ARG A 305 -58.31 -135.28 5.84
N GLN A 306 -57.66 -136.25 5.20
CA GLN A 306 -58.31 -137.49 4.76
C GLN A 306 -58.73 -138.35 5.95
N HIS A 307 -57.90 -138.48 6.99
CA HIS A 307 -58.26 -139.23 8.19
C HIS A 307 -59.45 -138.59 8.93
N GLN A 308 -59.55 -137.26 8.98
CA GLN A 308 -60.72 -136.55 9.50
C GLN A 308 -61.99 -136.84 8.65
N ALA A 309 -61.87 -136.92 7.33
CA ALA A 309 -62.96 -137.31 6.45
C ALA A 309 -63.40 -138.78 6.66
N ASP A 310 -62.44 -139.69 6.84
CA ASP A 310 -62.69 -141.11 7.13
C ASP A 310 -63.31 -141.29 8.52
N CYS A 311 -62.90 -140.52 9.53
CA CYS A 311 -63.56 -140.47 10.84
C CYS A 311 -65.01 -139.96 10.73
N ALA A 312 -65.24 -138.87 9.98
CA ALA A 312 -66.58 -138.36 9.72
C ALA A 312 -67.46 -139.31 8.88
N LEU A 313 -66.86 -140.22 8.11
CA LEU A 313 -67.56 -141.33 7.44
C LEU A 313 -67.84 -142.48 8.41
N MET A 314 -66.86 -142.88 9.23
CA MET A 314 -67.04 -143.87 10.28
C MET A 314 -68.16 -143.48 11.25
N ASP A 315 -68.27 -142.22 11.65
CA ASP A 315 -69.31 -141.79 12.59
C ASP A 315 -70.72 -141.79 11.96
N LYS A 316 -70.83 -141.53 10.65
CA LYS A 316 -72.08 -141.76 9.89
C LYS A 316 -72.44 -143.26 9.82
N LEU A 317 -71.44 -144.13 9.64
CA LEU A 317 -71.64 -145.58 9.63
C LEU A 317 -71.99 -146.11 11.03
N LYS A 318 -71.35 -145.61 12.11
CA LYS A 318 -71.72 -145.90 13.50
C LYS A 318 -73.14 -145.45 13.81
N ALA A 319 -73.56 -144.26 13.37
CA ALA A 319 -74.94 -143.80 13.53
C ALA A 319 -75.94 -144.70 12.76
N ARG A 320 -75.57 -145.20 11.58
CA ARG A 320 -76.39 -146.18 10.84
C ARG A 320 -76.43 -147.55 11.52
N ILE A 321 -75.33 -147.99 12.13
CA ILE A 321 -75.27 -149.22 12.95
C ILE A 321 -76.12 -149.05 14.22
N GLN A 322 -76.04 -147.91 14.92
CA GLN A 322 -76.88 -147.62 16.09
C GLN A 322 -78.38 -147.62 15.76
N LEU A 323 -78.78 -147.17 14.57
CA LEU A 323 -80.18 -147.30 14.10
C LEU A 323 -80.59 -148.77 13.86
N LEU A 324 -79.70 -149.59 13.28
CA LEU A 324 -79.94 -151.02 13.08
C LEU A 324 -79.92 -151.80 14.40
N ASP A 325 -79.08 -151.40 15.35
CA ASP A 325 -79.04 -151.94 16.71
C ASP A 325 -80.31 -151.56 17.49
N GLN A 326 -80.86 -150.36 17.29
CA GLN A 326 -82.16 -149.96 17.83
C GLN A 326 -83.29 -150.85 17.28
N GLU A 327 -83.38 -151.03 15.96
CA GLU A 327 -84.33 -151.98 15.33
C GLU A 327 -84.16 -153.42 15.85
N ASN A 328 -82.92 -153.86 16.09
CA ASN A 328 -82.64 -155.17 16.71
C ASN A 328 -83.00 -155.22 18.21
N THR A 329 -82.87 -154.14 18.97
CA THR A 329 -83.24 -154.13 20.41
C THR A 329 -84.76 -154.20 20.61
N ASP A 330 -85.55 -153.61 19.73
CA ASP A 330 -87.02 -153.72 19.77
C ASP A 330 -87.48 -155.16 19.46
N LEU A 331 -86.77 -155.86 18.57
CA LEU A 331 -86.97 -157.30 18.35
C LEU A 331 -86.49 -158.16 19.52
N ALA A 332 -85.39 -157.78 20.18
CA ALA A 332 -84.79 -158.53 21.29
C ALA A 332 -85.59 -158.42 22.60
N GLN A 333 -86.24 -157.28 22.87
CA GLN A 333 -87.05 -157.07 24.09
C GLN A 333 -88.27 -158.01 24.20
N SER A 334 -88.60 -158.73 23.13
CA SER A 334 -89.49 -159.90 23.14
C SER A 334 -89.06 -161.00 24.13
N MET A 335 -87.76 -161.13 24.43
CA MET A 335 -87.19 -162.29 25.14
C MET A 335 -86.40 -161.96 26.42
N ARG A 336 -87.11 -162.12 27.56
CA ARG A 336 -86.57 -162.46 28.90
C ARG A 336 -85.63 -161.46 29.64
N LYS A 337 -86.24 -160.80 30.64
CA LYS A 337 -85.78 -160.73 32.06
C LYS A 337 -84.62 -161.72 32.39
N LYS A 338 -83.57 -161.37 33.15
CA LYS A 338 -83.62 -160.97 34.58
C LYS A 338 -82.18 -160.76 35.14
N SER A 339 -81.98 -159.79 36.08
CA SER A 339 -80.79 -159.62 37.00
C SER A 339 -79.40 -159.34 36.38
N SER A 340 -78.44 -158.60 37.00
CA SER A 340 -78.46 -157.68 38.19
C SER A 340 -77.07 -157.03 38.47
N VAL A 341 -77.02 -155.73 38.87
CA VAL A 341 -75.97 -155.00 39.68
C VAL A 341 -74.54 -154.91 39.08
N GLY A 342 -73.72 -153.85 39.23
CA GLY A 342 -73.79 -152.51 39.87
C GLY A 342 -72.85 -151.52 39.11
N GLU A 343 -72.81 -150.18 39.31
CA GLU A 343 -72.45 -149.38 40.52
C GLU A 343 -71.04 -149.71 41.06
N GLU A 344 -70.12 -148.80 41.41
CA GLU A 344 -69.94 -147.31 41.32
C GLU A 344 -68.40 -147.05 41.44
N SER A 345 -67.73 -145.89 41.29
CA SER A 345 -68.00 -144.43 41.15
C SER A 345 -66.85 -143.83 40.28
N LEU A 346 -66.82 -142.66 39.64
CA LEU A 346 -67.22 -141.25 39.92
C LEU A 346 -66.28 -140.43 40.85
N SER A 347 -66.29 -139.09 40.67
CA SER A 347 -65.83 -138.03 41.59
C SER A 347 -64.33 -137.87 41.99
N ASP A 348 -63.38 -137.76 41.04
CA ASP A 348 -62.04 -137.17 41.36
C ASP A 348 -61.37 -136.33 40.24
N ALA A 349 -61.87 -136.38 38.99
CA ALA A 349 -61.30 -135.58 37.89
C ALA A 349 -61.74 -134.10 37.88
N VAL A 350 -62.83 -133.76 38.60
CA VAL A 350 -63.54 -132.47 38.48
C VAL A 350 -62.78 -131.31 39.13
N ASP A 351 -62.04 -131.54 40.20
CA ASP A 351 -61.43 -130.44 40.97
C ASP A 351 -60.11 -129.91 40.38
N LYS A 352 -59.42 -130.71 39.55
CA LYS A 352 -58.25 -130.23 38.77
C LYS A 352 -58.63 -129.19 37.72
N PHE A 353 -59.87 -129.21 37.21
CA PHE A 353 -60.38 -128.18 36.29
C PHE A 353 -60.72 -126.85 36.98
N LYS A 354 -61.10 -126.87 38.26
CA LYS A 354 -61.46 -125.63 38.99
C LYS A 354 -60.27 -124.70 39.23
N LEU A 355 -59.08 -125.26 39.47
CA LEU A 355 -57.89 -124.47 39.81
C LEU A 355 -57.27 -123.72 38.61
N LEU A 356 -57.33 -124.31 37.41
CA LEU A 356 -56.81 -123.68 36.19
C LEU A 356 -57.75 -122.59 35.65
N ALA A 357 -59.07 -122.76 35.78
CA ALA A 357 -60.07 -121.80 35.31
C ALA A 357 -60.01 -120.42 36.02
N GLN A 358 -59.33 -120.31 37.16
CA GLN A 358 -59.15 -119.05 37.89
C GLN A 358 -57.87 -118.28 37.50
N ARG A 359 -56.88 -118.92 36.86
CA ARG A 359 -55.55 -118.27 36.67
C ARG A 359 -55.47 -117.33 35.48
N ILE A 360 -56.31 -117.48 34.45
CA ILE A 360 -56.28 -116.66 33.22
C ILE A 360 -57.67 -116.05 32.92
N ARG A 361 -58.23 -115.33 33.92
CA ARG A 361 -59.26 -114.29 33.70
C ARG A 361 -58.71 -112.87 33.84
N HIS A 362 -57.39 -112.73 33.91
CA HIS A 362 -56.67 -111.45 33.96
C HIS A 362 -55.48 -111.46 32.98
N LEU A 363 -55.80 -111.50 31.67
CA LEU A 363 -54.90 -111.10 30.59
C LEU A 363 -55.76 -110.52 29.44
N ASP A 364 -56.38 -109.38 29.72
CA ASP A 364 -57.01 -108.53 28.71
C ASP A 364 -56.04 -107.41 28.35
N ALA A 365 -55.16 -107.69 27.39
CA ALA A 365 -54.17 -106.77 26.85
C ALA A 365 -53.74 -107.25 25.46
N GLY A 366 -53.89 -106.40 24.44
CA GLY A 366 -53.49 -106.72 23.08
C GLY A 366 -51.96 -106.79 22.93
N LEU A 367 -51.45 -107.88 22.35
CA LEU A 367 -50.04 -107.99 21.98
C LEU A 367 -49.74 -107.06 20.79
N ASN A 368 -48.95 -106.02 21.04
CA ASN A 368 -48.48 -105.11 20.00
C ASN A 368 -47.52 -105.84 19.04
N PHE A 369 -47.85 -105.80 17.74
CA PHE A 369 -47.22 -106.62 16.69
C PHE A 369 -45.72 -106.34 16.48
N TYR A 370 -45.22 -105.22 17.00
CA TYR A 370 -43.86 -104.73 16.76
C TYR A 370 -42.76 -105.48 17.54
N HIS A 371 -43.06 -105.98 18.75
CA HIS A 371 -42.07 -106.72 19.54
C HIS A 371 -41.73 -108.11 18.93
N ALA A 372 -42.55 -108.62 18.00
CA ALA A 372 -42.35 -109.92 17.37
C ALA A 372 -41.42 -109.91 16.15
N LEU A 373 -41.11 -108.74 15.58
CA LEU A 373 -40.34 -108.59 14.33
C LEU A 373 -38.94 -108.00 14.51
N ASN A 374 -38.52 -107.74 15.76
CA ASN A 374 -37.25 -107.11 16.10
C ASN A 374 -36.99 -105.76 15.37
N LEU A 375 -38.07 -105.06 15.07
CA LEU A 375 -38.10 -103.71 14.48
C LEU A 375 -38.67 -102.75 15.52
N GLU A 376 -37.85 -101.81 15.99
CA GLU A 376 -38.29 -100.76 16.91
C GLU A 376 -39.37 -99.91 16.23
N SER A 377 -40.56 -99.92 16.83
CA SER A 377 -41.69 -99.07 16.43
C SER A 377 -41.73 -97.85 17.35
N PRO A 378 -42.02 -96.64 16.83
CA PRO A 378 -41.61 -95.43 17.51
C PRO A 378 -42.41 -95.18 18.79
N ASP A 379 -41.70 -95.16 19.93
CA ASP A 379 -42.20 -94.52 21.14
C ASP A 379 -42.48 -93.04 20.84
N ALA A 380 -43.76 -92.73 20.73
CA ALA A 380 -44.24 -91.41 20.33
C ALA A 380 -43.80 -90.31 21.32
N GLU A 381 -43.45 -90.66 22.56
CA GLU A 381 -42.93 -89.74 23.56
C GLU A 381 -41.48 -89.33 23.27
N LEU A 382 -40.57 -90.26 22.95
CA LEU A 382 -39.16 -89.92 22.66
C LEU A 382 -39.01 -89.17 21.31
N ALA A 383 -39.86 -89.51 20.34
CA ALA A 383 -39.96 -88.76 19.08
C ALA A 383 -40.53 -87.36 19.30
N HIS A 384 -41.53 -87.19 20.17
CA HIS A 384 -42.07 -85.87 20.50
C HIS A 384 -41.12 -85.06 21.39
N GLU A 385 -40.37 -85.69 22.29
CA GLU A 385 -39.40 -85.02 23.15
C GLU A 385 -38.15 -84.58 22.37
N THR A 386 -37.63 -85.38 21.44
CA THR A 386 -36.56 -84.93 20.53
C THR A 386 -37.03 -83.92 19.49
N CYS A 387 -38.29 -83.99 19.02
CA CYS A 387 -38.89 -82.96 18.19
C CYS A 387 -39.10 -81.65 18.98
N ARG A 388 -39.53 -81.74 20.23
CA ARG A 388 -39.70 -80.62 21.16
C ARG A 388 -38.36 -80.00 21.54
N GLN A 389 -37.35 -80.79 21.86
CA GLN A 389 -35.97 -80.30 22.05
C GLN A 389 -35.44 -79.65 20.77
N ARG A 390 -35.77 -80.14 19.57
CA ARG A 390 -35.43 -79.45 18.31
C ARG A 390 -36.22 -78.15 18.13
N TYR A 391 -37.49 -78.11 18.55
CA TYR A 391 -38.32 -76.90 18.51
C TYR A 391 -37.82 -75.86 19.52
N ASP A 392 -37.49 -76.27 20.74
CA ASP A 392 -36.94 -75.44 21.81
C ASP A 392 -35.52 -74.96 21.46
N ASN A 393 -34.67 -75.80 20.88
CA ASN A 393 -33.38 -75.39 20.33
C ASN A 393 -33.54 -74.42 19.15
N LEU A 394 -34.50 -74.65 18.24
CA LEU A 394 -34.79 -73.74 17.12
C LEU A 394 -35.43 -72.42 17.62
N PHE A 395 -36.18 -72.46 18.72
CA PHE A 395 -36.75 -71.30 19.39
C PHE A 395 -35.66 -70.52 20.15
N GLU A 396 -34.71 -71.20 20.80
CA GLU A 396 -33.50 -70.59 21.34
C GLU A 396 -32.62 -70.00 20.23
N GLU A 397 -32.43 -70.69 19.11
CA GLU A 397 -31.72 -70.13 17.96
C GLU A 397 -32.47 -68.95 17.37
N PHE A 398 -33.81 -68.99 17.29
CA PHE A 398 -34.63 -67.88 16.83
C PHE A 398 -34.61 -66.69 17.80
N GLU A 399 -34.68 -66.91 19.12
CA GLU A 399 -34.52 -65.86 20.13
C GLU A 399 -33.08 -65.33 20.17
N ARG A 400 -32.06 -66.16 19.95
CA ARG A 400 -30.67 -65.72 19.74
C ARG A 400 -30.51 -64.95 18.42
N TYR A 401 -31.24 -65.30 17.36
CA TYR A 401 -31.25 -64.57 16.08
C TYR A 401 -32.02 -63.24 16.20
N LYS A 402 -33.12 -63.22 16.96
CA LYS A 402 -33.92 -62.05 17.31
C LYS A 402 -33.14 -61.12 18.23
N LEU A 403 -32.42 -61.63 19.22
CA LEU A 403 -31.49 -60.86 20.06
C LEU A 403 -30.28 -60.36 19.24
N LYS A 404 -29.72 -61.14 18.32
CA LYS A 404 -28.68 -60.67 17.39
C LYS A 404 -29.21 -59.59 16.42
N ALA A 405 -30.39 -59.78 15.83
CA ALA A 405 -31.01 -58.82 14.94
C ALA A 405 -31.44 -57.55 15.69
N GLN A 406 -31.98 -57.68 16.90
CA GLN A 406 -32.31 -56.56 17.78
C GLN A 406 -31.06 -55.89 18.35
N ALA A 407 -29.94 -56.61 18.51
CA ALA A 407 -28.63 -56.03 18.82
C ALA A 407 -28.06 -55.27 17.61
N VAL A 408 -28.19 -55.79 16.38
CA VAL A 408 -27.77 -55.12 15.13
C VAL A 408 -28.66 -53.91 14.82
N LEU A 409 -29.96 -53.98 15.13
CA LEU A 409 -30.86 -52.83 15.09
C LEU A 409 -30.55 -51.84 16.22
N LYS A 410 -30.19 -52.31 17.43
CA LYS A 410 -29.70 -51.45 18.50
C LYS A 410 -28.33 -50.85 18.22
N THR A 411 -27.42 -51.47 17.47
CA THR A 411 -26.18 -50.81 17.02
C THR A 411 -26.51 -49.78 15.94
N LYS A 412 -27.34 -50.11 14.95
CA LYS A 412 -27.83 -49.10 13.98
C LYS A 412 -28.60 -47.94 14.63
N GLN A 413 -29.28 -48.15 15.77
CA GLN A 413 -29.89 -47.09 16.58
C GLN A 413 -28.92 -46.43 17.58
N LYS A 414 -27.77 -47.05 17.90
CA LYS A 414 -26.71 -46.50 18.74
C LYS A 414 -25.70 -45.68 17.92
N ASP A 415 -25.59 -45.95 16.62
CA ASP A 415 -24.99 -45.05 15.62
C ASP A 415 -25.86 -43.77 15.42
N THR A 416 -27.12 -43.78 15.87
CA THR A 416 -27.94 -42.58 16.12
C THR A 416 -28.04 -42.19 17.60
N GLY A 417 -27.37 -42.93 18.49
CA GLY A 417 -27.39 -42.77 19.94
C GLY A 417 -26.26 -41.91 20.49
N THR A 418 -25.27 -41.54 19.67
CA THR A 418 -24.29 -40.49 19.97
C THR A 418 -24.86 -39.08 19.84
N SER A 419 -26.15 -38.94 19.49
CA SER A 419 -26.79 -37.68 19.10
C SER A 419 -26.99 -36.64 20.23
N ASP A 420 -26.51 -36.89 21.45
CA ASP A 420 -26.37 -35.86 22.48
C ASP A 420 -24.91 -35.37 22.58
N GLU A 421 -23.92 -36.25 22.81
CA GLU A 421 -22.51 -35.81 22.84
C GLU A 421 -22.07 -35.22 21.49
N SER A 422 -22.36 -35.87 20.36
CA SER A 422 -22.00 -35.31 19.05
C SER A 422 -22.85 -34.09 18.66
N ALA A 423 -24.05 -33.91 19.24
CA ALA A 423 -24.82 -32.68 19.07
C ALA A 423 -24.32 -31.55 19.98
N VAL A 424 -23.80 -31.85 21.17
CA VAL A 424 -23.10 -30.91 22.06
C VAL A 424 -21.78 -30.47 21.41
N ASP A 425 -21.01 -31.39 20.84
CA ASP A 425 -19.79 -31.07 20.09
C ASP A 425 -20.10 -30.25 18.82
N VAL A 426 -21.13 -30.63 18.06
CA VAL A 426 -21.58 -29.85 16.89
C VAL A 426 -22.17 -28.50 17.30
N ALA A 427 -22.82 -28.38 18.46
CA ALA A 427 -23.32 -27.10 18.99
C ALA A 427 -22.18 -26.22 19.51
N HIS A 428 -21.19 -26.80 20.19
CA HIS A 428 -19.98 -26.13 20.62
C HIS A 428 -19.17 -25.66 19.41
N MET A 429 -18.97 -26.51 18.41
CA MET A 429 -18.27 -26.16 17.18
C MET A 429 -19.05 -25.12 16.34
N LYS A 430 -20.39 -25.15 16.32
CA LYS A 430 -21.21 -24.06 15.75
C LYS A 430 -21.10 -22.76 16.55
N SER A 431 -21.00 -22.83 17.87
CA SER A 431 -20.80 -21.67 18.75
C SER A 431 -19.41 -21.06 18.52
N VAL A 432 -18.36 -21.89 18.42
CA VAL A 432 -17.00 -21.48 18.06
C VAL A 432 -16.95 -20.92 16.63
N MET A 433 -17.62 -21.52 15.64
CA MET A 433 -17.74 -20.97 14.29
C MET A 433 -18.47 -19.62 14.26
N SER A 434 -19.51 -19.44 15.08
CA SER A 434 -20.23 -18.17 15.24
C SER A 434 -19.37 -17.11 15.94
N SER A 435 -18.60 -17.51 16.95
CA SER A 435 -17.64 -16.65 17.65
C SER A 435 -16.50 -16.22 16.73
N LEU A 436 -15.97 -17.14 15.91
CA LEU A 436 -14.97 -16.85 14.88
C LEU A 436 -15.53 -15.95 13.77
N HIS A 437 -16.78 -16.16 13.32
CA HIS A 437 -17.44 -15.24 12.38
C HIS A 437 -17.63 -13.85 12.97
N HIS A 438 -18.08 -13.76 14.23
CA HIS A 438 -18.26 -12.48 14.90
C HIS A 438 -16.91 -11.77 15.10
N LYS A 439 -15.85 -12.50 15.46
CA LYS A 439 -14.49 -11.97 15.59
C LYS A 439 -13.91 -11.53 14.25
N LEU A 440 -14.12 -12.31 13.18
CA LEU A 440 -13.77 -11.92 11.81
C LEU A 440 -14.48 -10.62 11.40
N GLN A 441 -15.80 -10.54 11.59
CA GLN A 441 -16.57 -9.31 11.33
C GLN A 441 -16.13 -8.12 12.18
N LEU A 442 -15.65 -8.35 13.41
CA LEU A 442 -15.07 -7.28 14.24
C LEU A 442 -13.74 -6.80 13.64
N THR A 443 -12.81 -7.73 13.36
CA THR A 443 -11.52 -7.39 12.76
C THR A 443 -11.63 -6.80 11.35
N GLU A 444 -12.66 -7.16 10.59
CA GLU A 444 -12.95 -6.61 9.27
C GLU A 444 -13.48 -5.17 9.36
N LYS A 445 -14.34 -4.88 10.35
CA LYS A 445 -14.74 -3.50 10.67
C LYS A 445 -13.55 -2.67 11.15
N GLU A 446 -12.77 -3.19 12.10
CA GLU A 446 -11.54 -2.54 12.59
C GLU A 446 -10.58 -2.23 11.43
N ARG A 447 -10.41 -3.16 10.47
CA ARG A 447 -9.61 -2.92 9.26
C ARG A 447 -10.21 -1.83 8.37
N VAL A 448 -11.52 -1.84 8.13
CA VAL A 448 -12.21 -0.85 7.29
C VAL A 448 -12.23 0.55 7.93
N ASP A 449 -12.33 0.63 9.25
CA ASP A 449 -12.27 1.89 10.01
C ASP A 449 -10.83 2.42 10.06
N ALA A 450 -9.83 1.54 10.22
CA ALA A 450 -8.42 1.90 10.07
C ALA A 450 -8.10 2.39 8.65
N ASP A 451 -8.50 1.63 7.61
CA ASP A 451 -8.35 2.02 6.19
C ASP A 451 -8.97 3.40 5.93
N ARG A 452 -10.13 3.71 6.54
CA ARG A 452 -10.75 5.04 6.44
C ARG A 452 -9.90 6.13 7.10
N SER A 453 -9.41 5.90 8.32
CA SER A 453 -8.54 6.87 9.02
C SER A 453 -7.21 7.13 8.27
N TYR A 454 -6.64 6.12 7.61
CA TYR A 454 -5.49 6.28 6.74
C TYR A 454 -5.83 7.05 5.46
N GLN A 455 -7.01 6.84 4.87
CA GLN A 455 -7.47 7.64 3.73
C GLN A 455 -7.74 9.10 4.11
N GLU A 456 -8.34 9.36 5.28
CA GLU A 456 -8.58 10.72 5.79
C GLU A 456 -7.27 11.47 6.06
N THR A 457 -6.30 10.83 6.73
CA THR A 457 -4.97 11.44 6.97
C THR A 457 -4.17 11.63 5.68
N VAL A 458 -4.19 10.69 4.74
CA VAL A 458 -3.58 10.85 3.41
C VAL A 458 -4.23 11.99 2.62
N ASN A 459 -5.55 12.15 2.70
CA ASN A 459 -6.26 13.24 2.03
C ASN A 459 -5.97 14.60 2.69
N GLY A 460 -5.84 14.66 4.02
CA GLY A 460 -5.38 15.84 4.75
C GLY A 460 -3.97 16.27 4.32
N LEU A 461 -3.01 15.33 4.33
CA LEU A 461 -1.64 15.58 3.87
C LEU A 461 -1.59 16.04 2.41
N ARG A 462 -2.38 15.43 1.52
CA ARG A 462 -2.53 15.88 0.12
C ARG A 462 -3.07 17.31 0.02
N HIS A 463 -4.02 17.69 0.87
CA HIS A 463 -4.55 19.05 0.90
C HIS A 463 -3.48 20.05 1.34
N THR A 464 -2.77 19.80 2.45
CA THR A 464 -1.68 20.66 2.92
C THR A 464 -0.53 20.77 1.92
N ILE A 465 -0.19 19.69 1.20
CA ILE A 465 0.79 19.74 0.10
C ILE A 465 0.29 20.65 -1.04
N ALA A 466 -0.98 20.53 -1.44
CA ALA A 466 -1.57 21.40 -2.46
C ALA A 466 -1.64 22.87 -2.01
N GLU A 467 -1.98 23.15 -0.75
CA GLU A 467 -1.94 24.51 -0.19
C GLU A 467 -0.51 25.08 -0.19
N MET A 468 0.47 24.29 0.21
CA MET A 468 1.88 24.66 0.19
C MET A 468 2.35 24.98 -1.24
N GLN A 469 2.03 24.12 -2.21
CA GLN A 469 2.33 24.35 -3.63
C GLN A 469 1.68 25.64 -4.15
N ASN A 470 0.39 25.85 -3.88
CA ASN A 470 -0.32 27.09 -4.24
C ASN A 470 0.31 28.33 -3.60
N SER A 471 0.83 28.24 -2.36
CA SER A 471 1.53 29.35 -1.69
C SER A 471 2.88 29.66 -2.36
N GLN A 472 3.62 28.63 -2.76
CA GLN A 472 4.89 28.77 -3.48
C GLN A 472 4.66 29.36 -4.88
N GLU A 473 3.64 28.90 -5.62
CA GLU A 473 3.29 29.48 -6.92
C GLU A 473 2.91 30.96 -6.83
N ARG A 474 2.17 31.37 -5.80
CA ARG A 474 1.84 32.78 -5.53
C ARG A 474 3.11 33.60 -5.26
N THR A 475 3.95 33.19 -4.32
CA THR A 475 5.21 33.93 -4.02
C THR A 475 6.16 34.00 -5.22
N LEU A 476 6.19 32.98 -6.08
CA LEU A 476 6.93 33.00 -7.34
C LEU A 476 6.30 33.93 -8.39
N ALA A 477 4.97 34.05 -8.44
CA ALA A 477 4.27 35.02 -9.28
C ALA A 477 4.53 36.46 -8.80
N ASP A 478 4.42 36.72 -7.50
CA ASP A 478 4.69 38.03 -6.88
C ASP A 478 6.15 38.46 -7.13
N LEU A 479 7.11 37.55 -6.96
CA LEU A 479 8.52 37.84 -7.22
C LEU A 479 8.79 38.10 -8.72
N ARG A 480 8.16 37.35 -9.62
CA ARG A 480 8.22 37.61 -11.07
C ARG A 480 7.65 39.00 -11.41
N GLN A 481 6.52 39.38 -10.81
CA GLN A 481 5.90 40.69 -11.00
C GLN A 481 6.81 41.81 -10.49
N GLN A 482 7.42 41.68 -9.31
CA GLN A 482 8.37 42.65 -8.77
C GLN A 482 9.62 42.81 -9.66
N MET A 483 10.14 41.71 -10.22
CA MET A 483 11.27 41.77 -11.16
C MET A 483 10.87 42.43 -12.49
N GLN A 484 9.67 42.14 -13.02
CA GLN A 484 9.13 42.83 -14.21
C GLN A 484 8.92 44.32 -13.96
N GLN A 485 8.41 44.71 -12.79
CA GLN A 485 8.28 46.11 -12.38
C GLN A 485 9.64 46.81 -12.37
N ARG A 486 10.64 46.26 -11.69
CA ARG A 486 12.01 46.82 -11.67
C ARG A 486 12.65 46.94 -13.05
N VAL A 487 12.41 45.98 -13.95
CA VAL A 487 12.85 46.07 -15.36
C VAL A 487 12.15 47.23 -16.05
N SER A 488 10.83 47.37 -15.93
CA SER A 488 10.08 48.48 -16.54
C SER A 488 10.46 49.86 -15.98
N GLU A 489 10.81 49.94 -14.69
CA GLU A 489 11.32 51.16 -14.05
C GLU A 489 12.70 51.53 -14.62
N MET A 490 13.62 50.57 -14.67
CA MET A 490 14.97 50.75 -15.25
C MET A 490 14.90 51.12 -16.74
N GLU A 491 13.99 50.50 -17.51
CA GLU A 491 13.75 50.86 -18.91
C GLU A 491 13.20 52.29 -19.05
N ALA A 492 12.24 52.68 -18.21
CA ALA A 492 11.71 54.04 -18.19
C ALA A 492 12.77 55.07 -17.75
N GLU A 493 13.70 54.73 -16.87
CA GLU A 493 14.84 55.57 -16.54
C GLU A 493 15.85 55.66 -17.69
N MET A 494 16.16 54.56 -18.37
CA MET A 494 16.96 54.57 -19.60
C MET A 494 16.31 55.45 -20.67
N GLN A 495 14.99 55.38 -20.85
CA GLN A 495 14.25 56.23 -21.78
C GLN A 495 14.36 57.72 -21.38
N LYS A 496 14.17 58.07 -20.10
CA LYS A 496 14.36 59.44 -19.59
C LYS A 496 15.80 59.94 -19.78
N GLN A 497 16.81 59.08 -19.66
CA GLN A 497 18.20 59.44 -19.96
C GLN A 497 18.40 59.67 -21.47
N ARG A 498 17.87 58.80 -22.33
CA ARG A 498 17.91 58.94 -23.79
C ARG A 498 17.24 60.23 -24.27
N THR A 499 16.06 60.58 -23.74
CA THR A 499 15.41 61.86 -24.09
C THR A 499 16.24 63.05 -23.63
N ARG A 500 16.72 63.08 -22.38
CA ARG A 500 17.60 64.15 -21.88
C ARG A 500 18.85 64.33 -22.73
N THR A 501 19.48 63.24 -23.19
CA THR A 501 20.65 63.34 -24.09
C THR A 501 20.27 63.85 -25.48
N LEU A 502 19.10 63.50 -26.01
CA LEU A 502 18.59 64.06 -27.27
C LEU A 502 18.22 65.55 -27.14
N ASP A 503 17.62 65.94 -26.02
CA ASP A 503 17.27 67.34 -25.72
C ASP A 503 18.54 68.21 -25.64
N VAL A 504 19.58 67.74 -24.93
CA VAL A 504 20.89 68.43 -24.86
C VAL A 504 21.60 68.46 -26.22
N LEU A 505 21.52 67.39 -27.02
CA LEU A 505 22.06 67.41 -28.39
C LEU A 505 21.31 68.42 -29.28
N ALA A 506 19.98 68.53 -29.16
CA ALA A 506 19.18 69.51 -29.89
C ALA A 506 19.39 70.96 -29.40
N GLU A 507 19.75 71.16 -28.13
CA GLU A 507 20.22 72.46 -27.61
C GLU A 507 21.60 72.82 -28.19
N LYS A 508 22.54 71.87 -28.19
CA LYS A 508 23.88 72.06 -28.79
C LYS A 508 23.83 72.24 -30.32
N GLU A 509 22.88 71.62 -31.01
CA GLU A 509 22.65 71.85 -32.44
C GLU A 509 22.13 73.27 -32.71
N LYS A 510 21.25 73.81 -31.85
CA LYS A 510 20.83 75.23 -31.91
C LYS A 510 21.96 76.20 -31.58
N GLU A 511 22.81 75.90 -30.60
CA GLU A 511 24.03 76.68 -30.34
C GLU A 511 24.98 76.67 -31.56
N LEU A 512 25.14 75.52 -32.21
CA LEU A 512 25.90 75.40 -33.46
C LEU A 512 25.25 76.15 -34.63
N GLU A 513 23.93 76.22 -34.70
CA GLU A 513 23.21 77.00 -35.72
C GLU A 513 23.25 78.51 -35.47
N VAL A 514 23.16 78.94 -34.20
CA VAL A 514 23.38 80.34 -33.80
C VAL A 514 24.83 80.77 -34.07
N THR A 515 25.82 79.94 -33.73
CA THR A 515 27.23 80.26 -34.03
C THR A 515 27.53 80.21 -35.53
N ARG A 516 26.93 79.28 -36.31
CA ARG A 516 26.98 79.28 -37.79
C ARG A 516 26.35 80.53 -38.41
N THR A 517 25.20 80.98 -37.92
CA THR A 517 24.53 82.19 -38.44
C THR A 517 25.28 83.46 -38.07
N ILE A 518 25.85 83.54 -36.87
CA ILE A 518 26.80 84.62 -36.48
C ILE A 518 28.04 84.60 -37.38
N LEU A 519 28.68 83.43 -37.58
CA LEU A 519 29.82 83.29 -38.50
C LEU A 519 29.46 83.66 -39.94
N SER A 520 28.24 83.35 -40.39
CA SER A 520 27.74 83.70 -41.72
C SER A 520 27.45 85.19 -41.86
N ALA A 521 26.98 85.86 -40.80
CA ALA A 521 26.79 87.30 -40.75
C ALA A 521 28.15 88.05 -40.74
N VAL A 522 29.11 87.59 -39.93
CA VAL A 522 30.49 88.13 -39.91
C VAL A 522 31.18 87.92 -41.26
N ARG A 523 30.99 86.76 -41.90
CA ARG A 523 31.47 86.51 -43.27
C ARG A 523 30.73 87.36 -44.31
N GLY A 524 29.45 87.63 -44.11
CA GLY A 524 28.63 88.52 -44.95
C GLY A 524 28.99 90.00 -44.83
N GLN A 525 29.70 90.41 -43.78
CA GLN A 525 30.25 91.77 -43.64
C GLN A 525 31.60 91.97 -44.34
N ASN A 526 32.27 90.90 -44.79
CA ASN A 526 33.53 90.96 -45.54
C ASN A 526 33.39 90.32 -46.92
N VAL A 527 33.06 91.14 -47.92
CA VAL A 527 33.13 90.77 -49.35
C VAL A 527 34.02 91.75 -50.10
N ASN A 528 35.23 91.30 -50.41
CA ASN A 528 36.07 91.72 -51.54
C ASN A 528 37.24 90.72 -51.62
N ASP A 529 37.40 90.06 -52.78
CA ASP A 529 38.34 88.95 -53.01
C ASP A 529 39.80 89.43 -53.24
N PRO A 530 40.80 88.52 -53.33
CA PRO A 530 41.09 87.92 -54.65
C PRO A 530 41.65 86.46 -54.69
N VAL A 531 41.19 85.71 -55.69
CA VAL A 531 41.96 84.87 -56.67
C VAL A 531 43.13 83.96 -56.19
N ASP A 532 42.92 82.63 -56.24
CA ASP A 532 43.60 81.55 -57.05
C ASP A 532 45.10 81.66 -57.48
N PRO A 533 45.82 80.58 -57.93
CA PRO A 533 45.41 79.17 -58.19
C PRO A 533 46.42 78.09 -57.65
N PRO A 534 46.86 77.01 -58.37
CA PRO A 534 46.27 75.65 -58.32
C PRO A 534 47.26 74.46 -58.06
N GLN A 535 46.76 73.22 -57.82
CA GLN A 535 47.22 72.00 -58.54
C GLN A 535 46.46 70.66 -58.25
N SER A 536 46.34 69.84 -59.30
CA SER A 536 46.22 68.36 -59.40
C SER A 536 45.31 67.51 -58.48
N SER A 537 44.28 66.90 -59.10
CA SER A 537 43.74 65.55 -58.81
C SER A 537 44.51 64.48 -59.63
N PRO A 538 44.16 63.15 -59.69
CA PRO A 538 43.21 62.31 -58.92
C PRO A 538 43.96 61.01 -58.42
N PRO A 539 43.39 59.76 -58.33
CA PRO A 539 42.01 59.27 -58.18
C PRO A 539 41.80 58.33 -56.96
N GLY A 540 40.57 57.85 -56.71
CA GLY A 540 40.30 56.89 -55.61
C GLY A 540 38.82 56.54 -55.33
N GLU A 541 38.12 56.00 -56.33
CA GLU A 541 36.86 55.21 -56.30
C GLU A 541 35.67 55.54 -55.35
N ARG A 542 34.49 55.57 -55.98
CA ARG A 542 33.12 55.44 -55.44
C ARG A 542 32.46 54.23 -56.16
N PRO A 543 31.21 53.82 -55.86
CA PRO A 543 30.60 53.50 -54.57
C PRO A 543 29.80 52.16 -54.65
N ALA A 544 29.12 51.75 -53.56
CA ALA A 544 27.98 50.82 -53.65
C ALA A 544 26.87 51.16 -52.64
N LYS A 545 25.62 50.76 -52.93
CA LYS A 545 24.42 51.03 -52.12
C LYS A 545 23.57 49.76 -51.94
N LEU A 546 23.02 49.62 -50.73
CA LEU A 546 21.73 49.00 -50.39
C LEU A 546 21.47 47.49 -50.64
N SER A 547 20.86 46.92 -49.61
CA SER A 547 19.99 45.72 -49.46
C SER A 547 18.99 45.42 -50.62
N PRO A 548 18.26 44.26 -50.67
CA PRO A 548 17.98 43.30 -49.57
C PRO A 548 17.96 41.79 -49.96
N THR A 549 17.67 40.88 -49.00
CA THR A 549 16.62 39.81 -49.02
C THR A 549 16.83 38.73 -47.93
N ASP A 550 15.79 37.92 -47.69
CA ASP A 550 15.63 36.94 -46.60
C ASP A 550 16.42 35.62 -46.75
N ARG A 551 16.68 34.93 -45.62
CA ARG A 551 16.17 33.56 -45.37
C ARG A 551 16.27 33.10 -43.91
N ARG A 552 15.62 31.97 -43.61
CA ARG A 552 15.42 31.39 -42.27
C ARG A 552 16.43 30.27 -41.90
N GLU A 553 16.29 29.84 -40.63
CA GLU A 553 16.28 28.43 -40.14
C GLU A 553 17.59 27.70 -39.73
N SER A 554 17.63 27.40 -38.42
CA SER A 554 17.98 26.10 -37.80
C SER A 554 19.46 25.70 -37.59
N GLY A 555 19.67 24.71 -36.71
CA GLY A 555 20.97 24.27 -36.14
C GLY A 555 21.37 25.12 -34.92
N ARG A 556 21.26 24.74 -33.64
CA ARG A 556 21.31 23.44 -32.91
C ARG A 556 22.69 22.81 -32.76
N ASP A 557 22.96 22.42 -31.51
CA ASP A 557 23.90 21.40 -30.99
C ASP A 557 25.42 21.59 -31.18
N SER A 558 26.15 21.91 -30.08
CA SER A 558 27.28 21.08 -29.62
C SER A 558 27.81 21.45 -28.20
N VAL A 559 27.39 20.64 -27.22
CA VAL A 559 28.21 19.94 -26.19
C VAL A 559 29.45 20.62 -25.55
N ASN A 560 29.40 20.67 -24.21
CA ASN A 560 30.46 20.60 -23.17
C ASN A 560 31.94 20.89 -23.51
N SER A 561 32.55 21.72 -22.66
CA SER A 561 33.87 21.39 -22.09
C SER A 561 33.94 21.77 -20.61
N VAL A 562 34.05 20.78 -19.73
CA VAL A 562 34.27 20.97 -18.28
C VAL A 562 35.76 20.95 -18.02
N ARG A 563 36.28 21.97 -17.33
CA ARG A 563 37.60 21.94 -16.69
C ARG A 563 37.60 22.66 -15.35
N SER A 564 37.30 21.91 -14.29
CA SER A 564 37.72 22.27 -12.94
C SER A 564 39.24 22.12 -12.83
N ALA A 565 39.92 23.12 -12.28
CA ALA A 565 41.33 23.05 -11.93
C ALA A 565 41.57 23.85 -10.64
N SER A 566 41.63 23.16 -9.50
CA SER A 566 42.10 23.72 -8.23
C SER A 566 43.62 23.87 -8.27
N GLY A 567 44.14 24.99 -7.76
CA GLY A 567 45.58 25.26 -7.79
C GLY A 567 45.98 26.56 -7.10
N GLU A 568 46.23 26.48 -5.79
CA GLU A 568 47.32 27.26 -5.16
C GLU A 568 48.66 26.54 -5.44
N PRO A 569 49.85 27.11 -5.14
CA PRO A 569 50.24 28.50 -4.81
C PRO A 569 51.19 29.01 -5.94
N PRO A 570 52.24 29.87 -5.77
CA PRO A 570 52.67 30.70 -4.64
C PRO A 570 52.98 32.17 -5.00
N ALA A 571 53.56 32.91 -4.04
CA ALA A 571 53.86 34.33 -4.14
C ALA A 571 55.15 34.66 -4.92
N GLY A 572 55.15 35.86 -5.54
CA GLY A 572 56.33 36.73 -5.59
C GLY A 572 57.08 36.86 -6.91
N ARG A 573 56.88 37.99 -7.61
CA ARG A 573 57.95 38.68 -8.35
C ARG A 573 57.68 40.18 -8.47
N ARG A 574 58.75 40.98 -8.53
CA ARG A 574 58.72 42.44 -8.67
C ARG A 574 59.04 42.87 -10.11
N SER A 575 58.26 43.82 -10.62
CA SER A 575 58.63 44.81 -11.66
C SER A 575 57.52 45.87 -11.67
N SER A 576 57.67 47.16 -11.33
CA SER A 576 58.78 48.13 -11.40
C SER A 576 59.22 48.50 -12.82
N VAL A 577 59.37 49.82 -13.08
CA VAL A 577 59.58 50.48 -14.40
C VAL A 577 58.26 50.57 -15.21
N THR A 578 57.83 51.70 -15.80
CA THR A 578 58.44 53.04 -16.04
C THR A 578 57.71 54.24 -15.39
N SER A 579 58.50 55.24 -15.01
CA SER A 579 58.28 56.70 -14.85
C SER A 579 56.86 57.32 -14.71
N PRO A 580 56.60 58.10 -13.63
CA PRO A 580 55.59 59.17 -13.65
C PRO A 580 56.10 60.42 -14.40
N MET A 581 55.18 61.29 -14.82
CA MET A 581 55.48 62.57 -15.47
C MET A 581 55.99 63.59 -14.44
N MET A 582 56.89 64.50 -14.85
CA MET A 582 57.42 65.52 -13.93
C MET A 582 56.33 66.48 -13.44
N LEU A 583 56.18 66.61 -12.12
CA LEU A 583 55.51 67.75 -11.50
C LEU A 583 56.56 68.80 -11.15
N VAL A 584 56.36 70.03 -11.61
CA VAL A 584 57.24 71.16 -11.25
C VAL A 584 56.94 71.58 -9.81
N ASN A 585 57.95 71.59 -8.95
CA ASN A 585 57.83 72.15 -7.60
C ASN A 585 57.64 73.67 -7.68
N LEU A 586 56.42 74.13 -7.39
CA LEU A 586 56.15 75.51 -7.01
C LEU A 586 56.23 75.63 -5.47
N PRO A 587 56.72 76.73 -4.87
CA PRO A 587 56.89 76.83 -3.42
C PRO A 587 55.58 76.75 -2.63
N ASN A 588 55.64 76.23 -1.40
CA ASN A 588 54.50 76.12 -0.49
C ASN A 588 53.91 77.50 -0.12
N THR A 589 52.79 77.88 -0.72
CA THR A 589 51.85 78.89 -0.17
C THR A 589 50.40 78.44 -0.32
N ASP A 590 50.07 77.27 0.20
CA ASP A 590 48.69 76.91 0.56
C ASP A 590 48.72 75.91 1.72
N SER A 591 47.94 76.17 2.77
CA SER A 591 47.62 75.12 3.74
C SER A 591 46.73 74.10 3.01
N PRO A 592 47.10 72.80 2.94
CA PRO A 592 46.37 71.84 2.14
C PRO A 592 44.91 71.85 2.56
N ASN A 593 44.02 72.14 1.61
CA ASN A 593 42.65 72.54 1.91
C ASN A 593 41.95 71.43 2.72
N VAL A 594 41.78 71.68 4.02
CA VAL A 594 41.43 70.65 5.02
C VAL A 594 40.07 70.04 4.69
N PHE A 595 39.16 70.82 4.11
CA PHE A 595 37.88 70.34 3.62
C PHE A 595 38.05 69.28 2.50
N TYR A 596 38.94 69.52 1.54
CA TYR A 596 39.22 68.57 0.46
C TYR A 596 39.89 67.27 0.96
N GLN A 597 40.84 67.38 1.89
CA GLN A 597 41.43 66.20 2.54
C GLN A 597 40.40 65.42 3.38
N GLN A 598 39.53 66.12 4.10
CA GLN A 598 38.44 65.51 4.86
C GLN A 598 37.42 64.83 3.93
N GLU A 599 37.12 65.41 2.77
CA GLU A 599 36.21 64.83 1.78
C GLU A 599 36.81 63.59 1.11
N LEU A 600 38.11 63.62 0.74
CA LEU A 600 38.83 62.42 0.31
C LEU A 600 38.79 61.33 1.39
N ALA A 601 39.03 61.65 2.66
CA ALA A 601 38.96 60.70 3.75
C ALA A 601 37.53 60.14 4.01
N LYS A 602 36.46 60.88 3.66
CA LYS A 602 35.09 60.34 3.61
C LYS A 602 34.94 59.35 2.46
N ARG A 603 35.40 59.70 1.24
CA ARG A 603 35.33 58.83 0.05
C ARG A 603 36.16 57.56 0.23
N GLU A 604 37.32 57.62 0.88
CA GLU A 604 38.10 56.41 1.22
C GLU A 604 37.39 55.53 2.24
N LYS A 605 36.69 56.11 3.23
CA LYS A 605 35.86 55.33 4.18
C LYS A 605 34.66 54.69 3.50
N GLU A 606 33.98 55.42 2.60
CA GLU A 606 32.88 54.93 1.75
C GLU A 606 33.35 53.78 0.85
N ILE A 607 34.44 53.95 0.10
CA ILE A 607 35.05 52.90 -0.73
C ILE A 607 35.46 51.69 0.11
N ASN A 608 36.05 51.89 1.29
CA ASN A 608 36.43 50.78 2.18
C ASN A 608 35.24 50.15 2.90
N GLN A 609 34.09 50.81 2.98
CA GLN A 609 32.81 50.22 3.41
C GLN A 609 32.19 49.38 2.28
N LEU A 610 32.03 49.94 1.08
CA LEU A 610 31.54 49.23 -0.10
C LEU A 610 32.39 47.99 -0.42
N ARG A 611 33.72 48.05 -0.23
CA ARG A 611 34.62 46.89 -0.35
C ARG A 611 34.44 45.82 0.74
N ARG A 612 33.92 46.18 1.92
CA ARG A 612 33.55 45.20 2.98
C ARG A 612 32.19 44.59 2.69
N GLU A 613 31.22 45.39 2.30
CA GLU A 613 29.88 44.96 1.91
C GLU A 613 29.93 44.03 0.70
N LEU A 614 30.72 44.36 -0.33
CA LEU A 614 30.99 43.48 -1.48
C LEU A 614 31.56 42.13 -1.04
N ARG A 615 32.62 42.09 -0.23
CA ARG A 615 33.20 40.83 0.26
C ARG A 615 32.22 40.02 1.12
N SER A 616 31.35 40.69 1.88
CA SER A 616 30.29 40.03 2.66
C SER A 616 29.23 39.39 1.75
N ALA A 617 28.84 40.09 0.68
CA ALA A 617 27.92 39.57 -0.34
C ALA A 617 28.56 38.42 -1.14
N GLU A 618 29.86 38.52 -1.49
CA GLU A 618 30.61 37.44 -2.14
C GLU A 618 30.80 36.21 -1.24
N SER A 619 30.84 36.36 0.08
CA SER A 619 30.83 35.24 1.02
C SER A 619 29.44 34.58 1.03
N SER A 620 28.39 35.36 1.29
CA SER A 620 27.01 34.87 1.32
C SER A 620 26.59 34.21 0.00
N MET A 621 27.01 34.75 -1.15
CA MET A 621 26.78 34.13 -2.45
C MET A 621 27.44 32.75 -2.57
N ARG A 622 28.69 32.58 -2.08
CA ARG A 622 29.40 31.30 -2.08
C ARG A 622 28.78 30.31 -1.09
N GLU A 623 28.32 30.77 0.06
CA GLU A 623 27.58 29.98 1.05
C GLU A 623 26.24 29.47 0.47
N ILE A 624 25.49 30.34 -0.21
CA ILE A 624 24.24 29.98 -0.90
C ILE A 624 24.51 29.00 -2.06
N GLN A 625 25.56 29.20 -2.85
CA GLN A 625 25.96 28.27 -3.91
C GLN A 625 26.34 26.89 -3.36
N HIS A 626 27.14 26.84 -2.29
CA HIS A 626 27.49 25.59 -1.61
C HIS A 626 26.24 24.88 -1.03
N ALA A 627 25.33 25.64 -0.42
CA ALA A 627 24.08 25.12 0.11
C ALA A 627 23.13 24.60 -0.99
N SER A 628 23.11 25.22 -2.18
CA SER A 628 22.40 24.69 -3.35
C SER A 628 22.99 23.35 -3.77
N VAL A 629 24.29 23.31 -4.08
CA VAL A 629 24.96 22.08 -4.55
C VAL A 629 24.82 20.92 -3.54
N THR A 630 24.84 21.22 -2.24
CA THR A 630 24.60 20.22 -1.18
C THR A 630 23.16 19.67 -1.25
N LYS A 631 22.16 20.52 -1.45
CA LYS A 631 20.76 20.09 -1.65
C LYS A 631 20.57 19.34 -2.96
N ASP A 632 21.18 19.79 -4.04
CA ASP A 632 21.11 19.15 -5.35
C ASP A 632 21.69 17.72 -5.30
N LEU A 633 22.77 17.51 -4.53
CA LEU A 633 23.32 16.18 -4.24
C LEU A 633 22.35 15.32 -3.40
N GLN A 634 21.79 15.86 -2.32
CA GLN A 634 20.79 15.17 -1.49
C GLN A 634 19.54 14.78 -2.29
N HIS A 635 19.07 15.66 -3.20
CA HIS A 635 17.97 15.38 -4.11
C HIS A 635 18.35 14.30 -5.14
N TYR A 636 19.57 14.28 -5.65
CA TYR A 636 20.05 13.20 -6.50
C TYR A 636 20.05 11.84 -5.78
N GLU A 637 20.54 11.79 -4.53
CA GLU A 637 20.50 10.58 -3.70
C GLU A 637 19.07 10.09 -3.41
N THR A 638 18.12 10.99 -3.12
CA THR A 638 16.71 10.57 -2.95
C THR A 638 16.10 10.08 -4.25
N ILE A 639 16.45 10.69 -5.40
CA ILE A 639 15.98 10.25 -6.71
C ILE A 639 16.50 8.86 -7.07
N GLU A 640 17.78 8.55 -6.84
CA GLU A 640 18.30 7.19 -7.10
C GLU A 640 17.69 6.16 -6.15
N ARG A 641 17.53 6.45 -4.87
CA ARG A 641 16.84 5.58 -3.90
C ARG A 641 15.40 5.26 -4.34
N LEU A 642 14.65 6.27 -4.79
CA LEU A 642 13.29 6.08 -5.32
C LEU A 642 13.29 5.28 -6.63
N LYS A 643 14.27 5.45 -7.52
CA LYS A 643 14.44 4.62 -8.72
C LYS A 643 14.77 3.17 -8.39
N GLU A 644 15.50 2.90 -7.31
CA GLU A 644 15.78 1.54 -6.83
C GLU A 644 14.55 0.88 -6.22
N GLU A 645 13.79 1.62 -5.42
CA GLU A 645 12.50 1.16 -4.87
C GLU A 645 11.49 0.86 -5.98
N ILE A 646 11.37 1.74 -6.98
CA ILE A 646 10.54 1.50 -8.18
C ILE A 646 10.97 0.22 -8.89
N ARG A 647 12.27 0.03 -9.17
CA ARG A 647 12.80 -1.21 -9.79
C ARG A 647 12.50 -2.47 -8.95
N ALA A 648 12.57 -2.36 -7.62
CA ALA A 648 12.23 -3.46 -6.72
C ALA A 648 10.72 -3.78 -6.71
N LEU A 649 9.87 -2.76 -6.79
CA LEU A 649 8.42 -2.90 -6.91
C LEU A 649 8.00 -3.45 -8.29
N GLU A 650 8.63 -3.00 -9.37
CA GLU A 650 8.47 -3.56 -10.72
C GLU A 650 8.88 -5.04 -10.77
N GLY A 651 9.99 -5.40 -10.11
CA GLY A 651 10.43 -6.80 -9.96
C GLY A 651 9.40 -7.66 -9.24
N LYS A 652 8.86 -7.19 -8.10
CA LYS A 652 7.78 -7.88 -7.36
C LYS A 652 6.51 -7.98 -8.19
N LEU A 653 6.08 -6.89 -8.84
CA LEU A 653 4.89 -6.85 -9.68
C LEU A 653 5.00 -7.80 -10.88
N ARG A 654 6.21 -7.98 -11.43
CA ARG A 654 6.47 -8.96 -12.48
C ARG A 654 6.25 -10.39 -12.00
N LEU A 655 6.74 -10.75 -10.81
CA LEU A 655 6.52 -12.08 -10.21
C LEU A 655 5.02 -12.33 -9.97
N TYR A 656 4.32 -11.41 -9.30
CA TYR A 656 2.86 -11.50 -9.11
C TYR A 656 2.08 -11.60 -10.42
N ARG A 657 2.55 -10.95 -11.49
CA ARG A 657 1.94 -11.05 -12.82
C ARG A 657 2.24 -12.40 -13.49
N GLU A 658 3.42 -12.98 -13.26
CA GLU A 658 3.77 -14.32 -13.75
C GLU A 658 2.92 -15.40 -13.04
N ASP A 659 2.67 -15.28 -11.73
CA ASP A 659 1.71 -16.12 -10.99
C ASP A 659 0.25 -15.96 -11.45
N ALA A 660 -0.25 -14.72 -11.56
CA ALA A 660 -1.62 -14.46 -12.03
C ALA A 660 -1.84 -14.93 -13.48
N ASN A 661 -0.80 -14.85 -14.33
CA ASN A 661 -0.82 -15.44 -15.66
C ASN A 661 -0.92 -16.97 -15.61
N LEU A 662 -0.24 -17.64 -14.67
CA LEU A 662 -0.32 -19.10 -14.48
C LEU A 662 -1.70 -19.55 -13.99
N GLU A 663 -2.35 -18.81 -13.09
CA GLU A 663 -3.72 -19.12 -12.67
C GLU A 663 -4.73 -18.93 -13.82
N TYR A 664 -4.62 -17.84 -14.59
CA TYR A 664 -5.43 -17.64 -15.78
C TYR A 664 -5.17 -18.72 -16.84
N LEU A 665 -3.91 -19.06 -17.10
CA LEU A 665 -3.51 -20.13 -18.01
C LEU A 665 -4.09 -21.48 -17.60
N ARG A 666 -4.00 -21.84 -16.31
CA ARG A 666 -4.61 -23.04 -15.73
C ARG A 666 -6.12 -23.07 -15.97
N ASN A 667 -6.81 -21.97 -15.72
CA ASN A 667 -8.27 -21.89 -15.88
C ASN A 667 -8.69 -22.02 -17.35
N VAL A 668 -8.00 -21.34 -18.28
CA VAL A 668 -8.24 -21.48 -19.73
C VAL A 668 -7.85 -22.87 -20.24
N PHE A 669 -6.81 -23.51 -19.69
CA PHE A 669 -6.42 -24.88 -20.06
C PHE A 669 -7.44 -25.93 -19.60
N VAL A 670 -7.98 -25.81 -18.37
CA VAL A 670 -9.08 -26.67 -17.89
C VAL A 670 -10.34 -26.47 -18.73
N GLN A 671 -10.69 -25.22 -19.06
CA GLN A 671 -11.81 -24.92 -19.97
C GLN A 671 -11.56 -25.42 -21.40
N PHE A 672 -10.31 -25.40 -21.88
CA PHE A 672 -9.93 -25.95 -23.18
C PHE A 672 -10.15 -27.47 -23.24
N ILE A 673 -9.82 -28.21 -22.17
CA ILE A 673 -10.07 -29.65 -22.10
C ILE A 673 -11.58 -29.94 -22.10
N ALA A 674 -12.35 -29.23 -21.28
CA ALA A 674 -13.82 -29.35 -21.20
C ALA A 674 -14.59 -28.75 -22.40
N CYS A 675 -13.90 -28.04 -23.31
CA CYS A 675 -14.43 -27.41 -24.51
C CYS A 675 -14.92 -28.35 -25.62
N ASP A 676 -16.21 -28.72 -25.71
CA ASP A 676 -16.69 -29.53 -26.85
C ASP A 676 -16.73 -28.78 -28.20
N SER A 677 -16.70 -27.44 -28.20
CA SER A 677 -16.72 -26.64 -29.43
C SER A 677 -15.33 -26.47 -30.04
N VAL A 678 -15.15 -26.87 -31.31
CA VAL A 678 -13.90 -26.65 -32.08
C VAL A 678 -13.56 -25.15 -32.19
N VAL A 679 -14.57 -24.29 -32.33
CA VAL A 679 -14.41 -22.83 -32.38
C VAL A 679 -14.01 -22.29 -30.99
N GLY A 680 -14.68 -22.76 -29.93
CA GLY A 680 -14.30 -22.43 -28.55
C GLY A 680 -12.85 -22.83 -28.24
N LYS A 681 -12.46 -24.05 -28.60
CA LYS A 681 -11.07 -24.54 -28.52
C LYS A 681 -10.09 -23.66 -29.30
N ARG A 682 -10.42 -23.18 -30.52
CA ARG A 682 -9.58 -22.23 -31.28
C ARG A 682 -9.36 -20.91 -30.53
N HIS A 683 -10.40 -20.33 -29.93
CA HIS A 683 -10.28 -19.08 -29.16
C HIS A 683 -9.49 -19.28 -27.86
N MET A 684 -9.76 -20.35 -27.10
CA MET A 684 -9.02 -20.65 -25.87
C MET A 684 -7.54 -20.96 -26.13
N LEU A 685 -7.20 -21.67 -27.22
CA LEU A 685 -5.81 -21.97 -27.57
C LEU A 685 -5.05 -20.70 -28.01
N ARG A 686 -5.70 -19.77 -28.71
CA ARG A 686 -5.12 -18.44 -29.01
C ARG A 686 -4.92 -17.59 -27.75
N ALA A 687 -5.76 -17.72 -26.72
CA ALA A 687 -5.56 -17.09 -25.41
C ALA A 687 -4.41 -17.74 -24.62
N ILE A 688 -4.29 -19.08 -24.64
CA ILE A 688 -3.14 -19.81 -24.10
C ILE A 688 -1.83 -19.32 -24.76
N GLY A 689 -1.82 -19.22 -26.09
CA GLY A 689 -0.63 -18.79 -26.84
C GLY A 689 -0.26 -17.32 -26.66
N SER A 690 -1.20 -16.43 -26.35
CA SER A 690 -0.89 -15.03 -26.04
C SER A 690 -0.32 -14.85 -24.62
N VAL A 691 -0.82 -15.63 -23.64
CA VAL A 691 -0.27 -15.68 -22.27
C VAL A 691 1.14 -16.27 -22.27
N LEU A 692 1.36 -17.36 -23.02
CA LEU A 692 2.68 -17.99 -23.22
C LEU A 692 3.60 -17.20 -24.16
N LYS A 693 3.15 -16.08 -24.75
CA LYS A 693 3.91 -15.22 -25.68
C LYS A 693 4.50 -15.98 -26.88
N LEU A 694 3.79 -16.99 -27.40
CA LEU A 694 4.24 -17.79 -28.52
C LEU A 694 4.48 -16.92 -29.77
N SER A 695 5.54 -17.24 -30.50
CA SER A 695 5.89 -16.60 -31.76
C SER A 695 4.79 -16.80 -32.80
N GLN A 696 4.62 -15.83 -33.70
CA GLN A 696 3.68 -15.97 -34.82
C GLN A 696 3.94 -17.25 -35.65
N LYS A 697 5.20 -17.69 -35.78
CA LYS A 697 5.56 -18.94 -36.48
C LYS A 697 5.03 -20.19 -35.76
N GLU A 698 5.05 -20.19 -34.44
CA GLU A 698 4.58 -21.28 -33.60
C GLU A 698 3.04 -21.32 -33.62
N MET A 699 2.40 -20.16 -33.47
CA MET A 699 0.94 -20.00 -33.61
C MET A 699 0.44 -20.49 -34.98
N HIS A 700 1.12 -20.16 -36.08
CA HIS A 700 0.76 -20.66 -37.42
C HIS A 700 0.99 -22.17 -37.59
N THR A 701 1.91 -22.77 -36.82
CA THR A 701 2.13 -24.22 -36.82
C THR A 701 1.02 -24.92 -36.04
N ILE A 702 0.59 -24.32 -34.93
CA ILE A 702 -0.49 -24.76 -34.07
C ILE A 702 -1.86 -24.68 -34.79
N ASP A 703 -2.19 -23.57 -35.44
CA ASP A 703 -3.45 -23.43 -36.21
C ASP A 703 -3.53 -24.51 -37.32
N LYS A 704 -2.41 -24.80 -38.02
CA LYS A 704 -2.34 -25.89 -39.02
C LYS A 704 -2.52 -27.28 -38.43
N GLN A 705 -1.90 -27.56 -37.28
CA GLN A 705 -2.10 -28.81 -36.54
C GLN A 705 -3.57 -28.94 -36.07
N GLN A 706 -4.19 -27.82 -35.64
CA GLN A 706 -5.59 -27.80 -35.22
C GLN A 706 -6.55 -28.24 -36.34
N ASP A 707 -6.43 -27.67 -37.55
CA ASP A 707 -7.30 -28.05 -38.66
C ASP A 707 -7.19 -29.54 -39.01
N SER A 708 -5.99 -30.13 -38.88
CA SER A 708 -5.80 -31.58 -39.07
C SER A 708 -6.37 -32.42 -37.92
N TRP A 709 -6.20 -31.99 -36.66
CA TRP A 709 -6.59 -32.77 -35.47
C TRP A 709 -8.11 -32.82 -35.28
N PHE A 710 -8.81 -31.70 -35.54
CA PHE A 710 -10.27 -31.63 -35.45
C PHE A 710 -10.97 -32.03 -36.76
N GLY A 711 -10.33 -31.86 -37.92
CA GLY A 711 -10.86 -32.36 -39.21
C GLY A 711 -11.04 -33.88 -39.24
N ALA A 712 -10.21 -34.63 -38.51
CA ALA A 712 -10.33 -36.09 -38.40
C ALA A 712 -11.60 -36.57 -37.67
N PHE A 713 -12.19 -35.74 -36.80
CA PHE A 713 -13.40 -36.10 -36.03
C PHE A 713 -14.71 -35.90 -36.79
N ILE A 714 -14.71 -35.21 -37.94
CA ILE A 714 -15.91 -34.97 -38.75
C ILE A 714 -15.98 -35.97 -39.93
N LYS A 715 -16.19 -37.24 -39.58
CA LYS A 715 -16.78 -38.24 -40.47
C LYS A 715 -18.05 -38.81 -39.82
N PRO A 716 -19.25 -38.28 -40.12
CA PRO A 716 -20.48 -38.94 -39.70
C PRO A 716 -20.59 -40.31 -40.38
N ASN A 717 -20.89 -41.35 -39.61
CA ASN A 717 -21.10 -42.70 -40.13
C ASN A 717 -22.58 -42.92 -40.46
N LYS A 718 -23.07 -42.21 -41.50
CA LYS A 718 -24.32 -42.45 -42.24
C LYS A 718 -24.40 -41.54 -43.47
#